data_AF-A0A0V1EGR6-F1
#
_entry.id   AF-A0A0V1EGR6-F1
#
_cell.length_a   1.000
_cell.length_b   1.000
_cell.length_c   1.000
_cell.angle_alpha   90.00
_cell.angle_beta   90.00
_cell.angle_gamma   90.00
#
_symmetry.space_group_name_H-M   'P 1'
#
loop_
_entity.id
_entity.type
_entity.pdbx_description
1 polymer ?
#
loop_
_entity_poly.entity_id
_entity_poly.type
_entity_poly.pdbx_seq_one_letter_code
_entity_poly.pdbx_strand_id
1 'polypeptide(L)'
;MIFTRRLFGNNSISKWFAAGVSGYLLTGAAVSLQQTPAKQLNFWTRGVEQKLPALQATRKISSETDCSNLNLRLYQYQNCPFCCKVRSYLDYYGYSYELVEVNPITRKEIKFSEYKKVPILVCGKDDPVQINDSSVIISFLQSYMLNPDADLHTILSAYPSSLIKGDDKKMQLVSPNKYFLMIPDKQKHVNEEILDEERKWRSWVDDCFVHVISPNIYRTMKESLKAFQWFSEVSDWRNTFHTWERLTAVYLGATVMFFVGKQLRKRHKLKSDVRESLYDCCNEWLKAIGPDRKFMGGDRPNLADLAMYGAMVSFEGCHAFKEMMENTKIKDCFIIIVYFLRMRNLVNTLLLLSSIIFAVLYNKYLLWKDSLPVTVDEYYSLDDQSTDDEAIYTFEVKVPDSVLNDLQVRLNNTKFFQTLENSSFFYGSNANFLHSFRDYWMNSYNWRETEAMLNNFKHFRTQIEGLNVHYIHAKPAEDSKYDTVYPLLLVHGWPGSISEFLKIIPILIDPMKHSIGYGKKYAFEVIAPSIPGFAWSDAPKRKGFGPAAAARVFLKLLDRLNKRRFYCQGGDWGSIIASIIAQVYPERVIGLHLNTAFVPGIAHPMILLKQLLGIYFPEFVIDPADQYRVYPLMEKLFYSIEESGYFHLQSTKPDTVGFALQDSPMGLASYILEKFSAWTDTSYQHLDDGGLRKYFTLDELLTNIMIYWTSDCIVSSMRFYKEFYQQLGRTRYFNSPVLVSTGVAAFPNDLLTSPQAFVTYKYVHLVQYSRMPRGGHFAALEEPLLLADDIYKFSALIN
;
A
#
# COMPACT_ATOMS: atom_id res chain seq x y z
N MET A 1 -78.62 -10.27 -37.30
CA MET A 1 -79.36 -11.53 -37.54
C MET A 1 -78.60 -12.63 -36.82
N ILE A 2 -78.88 -12.86 -35.53
CA ILE A 2 -79.77 -13.93 -35.08
C ILE A 2 -79.41 -15.28 -35.74
N PHE A 3 -78.59 -16.06 -35.03
CA PHE A 3 -78.73 -17.50 -34.73
C PHE A 3 -77.43 -17.96 -34.02
N THR A 4 -77.17 -17.58 -32.77
CA THR A 4 -77.58 -18.29 -31.54
C THR A 4 -77.70 -19.82 -31.61
N ARG A 5 -77.02 -20.45 -30.64
CA ARG A 5 -77.36 -21.73 -29.97
C ARG A 5 -77.12 -23.04 -30.72
N ARG A 6 -75.85 -23.48 -30.66
CA ARG A 6 -75.50 -24.81 -30.09
C ARG A 6 -74.13 -24.74 -29.40
N LEU A 7 -73.99 -23.72 -28.55
CA LEU A 7 -73.04 -23.69 -27.45
C LEU A 7 -73.76 -24.30 -26.23
N PHE A 8 -73.01 -25.11 -25.47
CA PHE A 8 -73.34 -25.86 -24.25
C PHE A 8 -73.75 -27.33 -24.42
N GLY A 9 -72.80 -28.19 -24.08
CA GLY A 9 -72.94 -29.64 -23.95
C GLY A 9 -71.74 -30.29 -23.25
N ASN A 10 -71.38 -29.76 -22.07
CA ASN A 10 -70.69 -30.38 -20.93
C ASN A 10 -69.37 -31.17 -21.05
N ASN A 11 -68.42 -30.71 -20.23
CA ASN A 11 -67.47 -31.47 -19.39
C ASN A 11 -66.25 -32.14 -20.03
N SER A 12 -65.14 -31.40 -20.21
CA SER A 12 -63.78 -31.93 -19.87
C SER A 12 -62.63 -30.90 -19.87
N ILE A 13 -62.80 -29.70 -20.42
CA ILE A 13 -61.66 -28.80 -20.73
C ILE A 13 -61.21 -27.90 -19.56
N SER A 14 -61.99 -27.75 -18.48
CA SER A 14 -61.65 -26.87 -17.36
C SER A 14 -60.75 -27.46 -16.27
N LYS A 15 -60.44 -28.78 -16.31
CA LYS A 15 -59.62 -29.43 -15.26
C LYS A 15 -58.12 -29.52 -15.56
N TRP A 16 -57.70 -29.37 -16.83
CA TRP A 16 -56.29 -29.55 -17.23
C TRP A 16 -55.43 -28.27 -17.15
N PHE A 17 -56.04 -27.08 -17.11
CA PHE A 17 -55.30 -25.82 -17.20
C PHE A 17 -55.00 -25.12 -15.85
N ALA A 18 -55.55 -25.60 -14.73
CA ALA A 18 -55.40 -24.94 -13.42
C ALA A 18 -54.11 -25.31 -12.65
N ALA A 19 -53.28 -26.25 -13.14
CA ALA A 19 -52.13 -26.78 -12.40
C ALA A 19 -50.77 -26.13 -12.71
N GLY A 20 -50.65 -25.37 -13.80
CA GLY A 20 -49.37 -24.89 -14.32
C GLY A 20 -48.84 -23.60 -13.68
N VAL A 21 -49.72 -22.68 -13.26
CA VAL A 21 -49.29 -21.32 -12.87
C VAL A 21 -49.90 -20.84 -11.53
N SER A 22 -50.91 -21.54 -11.00
CA SER A 22 -51.58 -21.23 -9.72
C SER A 22 -50.98 -21.96 -8.50
N GLY A 23 -49.91 -22.73 -8.68
CA GLY A 23 -49.48 -23.79 -7.77
C GLY A 23 -48.80 -23.38 -6.46
N TYR A 24 -48.39 -22.12 -6.27
CA TYR A 24 -47.77 -21.71 -5.01
C TYR A 24 -48.75 -21.22 -3.97
N LEU A 25 -49.96 -20.81 -4.39
CA LEU A 25 -50.82 -20.01 -3.53
C LEU A 25 -52.20 -20.62 -3.32
N LEU A 26 -52.64 -21.55 -4.17
CA LEU A 26 -53.84 -22.36 -3.97
C LEU A 26 -53.63 -23.78 -4.49
N THR A 27 -53.29 -24.72 -3.62
CA THR A 27 -54.05 -25.97 -3.41
C THR A 27 -53.21 -27.01 -2.68
N GLY A 28 -53.73 -27.53 -1.59
CA GLY A 28 -53.65 -28.96 -1.32
C GLY A 28 -54.96 -29.75 -1.61
N ALA A 29 -55.72 -29.51 -2.66
CA ALA A 29 -56.98 -30.25 -2.94
C ALA A 29 -56.79 -31.70 -3.42
N ALA A 30 -56.81 -32.69 -2.53
CA ALA A 30 -57.30 -34.08 -2.73
C ALA A 30 -56.59 -35.05 -3.71
N VAL A 31 -56.08 -36.17 -3.15
CA VAL A 31 -56.30 -37.53 -3.65
C VAL A 31 -56.49 -38.44 -2.43
N SER A 32 -57.60 -39.18 -2.39
CA SER A 32 -57.86 -40.22 -1.39
C SER A 32 -57.05 -41.47 -1.75
N LEU A 33 -56.26 -41.98 -0.80
CA LEU A 33 -55.75 -43.35 -0.86
C LEU A 33 -56.07 -44.03 0.47
N GLN A 34 -56.87 -45.09 0.39
CA GLN A 34 -57.09 -46.03 1.48
C GLN A 34 -55.74 -46.60 1.92
N GLN A 35 -55.45 -46.54 3.22
CA GLN A 35 -54.25 -47.10 3.82
C GLN A 35 -54.42 -48.60 4.06
N THR A 36 -53.40 -49.37 3.69
CA THR A 36 -52.94 -50.54 4.45
C THR A 36 -51.74 -50.10 5.34
N PRO A 37 -51.60 -50.61 6.58
CA PRO A 37 -50.66 -50.07 7.55
C PRO A 37 -49.33 -50.80 7.56
N ALA A 38 -48.24 -50.18 7.08
CA ALA A 38 -46.86 -50.47 7.50
C ALA A 38 -45.85 -49.49 6.84
N LYS A 39 -44.89 -49.00 7.65
CA LYS A 39 -43.72 -48.13 7.35
C LYS A 39 -43.96 -46.61 7.38
N GLN A 40 -43.64 -45.99 8.53
CA GLN A 40 -43.27 -44.58 8.63
C GLN A 40 -42.02 -44.33 7.77
N LEU A 41 -42.14 -43.58 6.66
CA LEU A 41 -41.04 -43.23 5.76
C LEU A 41 -40.82 -41.70 5.79
N ASN A 42 -39.57 -41.25 5.98
CA ASN A 42 -39.17 -39.84 5.97
C ASN A 42 -39.26 -39.26 4.54
N PHE A 43 -40.25 -38.40 4.28
CA PHE A 43 -40.53 -37.86 2.94
C PHE A 43 -39.64 -36.67 2.51
N TRP A 44 -39.02 -35.91 3.44
CA TRP A 44 -38.20 -34.73 3.07
C TRP A 44 -36.72 -35.02 2.84
N THR A 45 -36.23 -36.17 3.31
CA THR A 45 -34.80 -36.38 3.62
C THR A 45 -34.35 -37.79 3.23
N ARG A 46 -34.48 -38.12 1.95
CA ARG A 46 -34.04 -39.41 1.42
C ARG A 46 -32.59 -39.28 0.93
N GLY A 47 -31.78 -40.31 1.15
CA GLY A 47 -30.62 -40.55 0.28
C GLY A 47 -31.12 -40.67 -1.15
N VAL A 48 -30.47 -40.01 -2.10
CA VAL A 48 -30.95 -39.97 -3.49
C VAL A 48 -30.70 -41.33 -4.14
N GLU A 49 -31.61 -42.30 -3.94
CA GLU A 49 -31.54 -43.65 -4.54
C GLU A 49 -31.75 -43.63 -6.07
N GLN A 50 -32.22 -42.50 -6.64
CA GLN A 50 -32.42 -42.33 -8.08
C GLN A 50 -31.30 -41.48 -8.71
N LYS A 51 -30.72 -41.97 -9.80
CA LYS A 51 -29.70 -41.26 -10.60
C LYS A 51 -30.19 -39.84 -10.91
N LEU A 52 -29.54 -38.82 -10.30
CA LEU A 52 -29.85 -37.41 -10.55
C LEU A 52 -29.81 -37.17 -12.07
N PRO A 53 -30.81 -36.45 -12.62
CA PRO A 53 -30.82 -36.18 -14.05
C PRO A 53 -29.54 -35.39 -14.42
N ALA A 54 -28.89 -35.80 -15.52
CA ALA A 54 -27.70 -35.13 -16.05
C ALA A 54 -28.12 -33.77 -16.65
N LEU A 55 -28.41 -32.81 -15.79
CA LEU A 55 -28.79 -31.44 -16.13
C LEU A 55 -27.59 -30.53 -15.90
N GLN A 56 -27.32 -29.67 -16.88
CA GLN A 56 -26.31 -28.63 -16.74
C GLN A 56 -26.82 -27.56 -15.77
N ALA A 57 -25.97 -27.14 -14.84
CA ALA A 57 -26.27 -26.01 -13.97
C ALA A 57 -26.48 -24.74 -14.82
N THR A 58 -27.54 -23.99 -14.54
CA THR A 58 -27.82 -22.70 -15.19
C THR A 58 -26.73 -21.68 -14.84
N ARG A 59 -26.24 -21.72 -13.60
CA ARG A 59 -25.15 -20.88 -13.12
C ARG A 59 -24.33 -21.62 -12.07
N LYS A 60 -23.01 -21.39 -12.05
CA LYS A 60 -22.12 -21.83 -10.97
C LYS A 60 -21.62 -20.61 -10.20
N ILE A 61 -21.73 -20.65 -8.88
CA ILE A 61 -21.24 -19.62 -7.97
C ILE A 61 -20.06 -20.23 -7.22
N SER A 62 -18.88 -19.64 -7.40
CA SER A 62 -17.64 -20.05 -6.76
C SER A 62 -17.24 -18.99 -5.75
N SER A 63 -16.92 -19.43 -4.52
CA SER A 63 -16.49 -18.58 -3.42
C SER A 63 -15.12 -19.04 -2.93
N GLU A 64 -14.13 -18.12 -2.90
CA GLU A 64 -12.77 -18.41 -2.42
C GLU A 64 -12.71 -18.66 -0.91
N THR A 65 -13.77 -18.28 -0.17
CA THR A 65 -13.88 -18.48 1.28
C THR A 65 -14.67 -19.73 1.66
N ASP A 66 -15.06 -20.56 0.70
CA ASP A 66 -15.81 -21.78 0.98
C ASP A 66 -14.92 -22.86 1.61
N CYS A 67 -15.09 -23.09 2.90
CA CYS A 67 -14.41 -24.14 3.66
C CYS A 67 -15.33 -25.34 3.97
N SER A 68 -16.55 -25.37 3.41
CA SER A 68 -17.57 -26.35 3.82
C SER A 68 -17.31 -27.76 3.28
N ASN A 69 -16.45 -27.92 2.26
CA ASN A 69 -16.25 -29.16 1.50
C ASN A 69 -17.55 -29.77 0.93
N LEU A 70 -18.66 -29.01 0.92
CA LEU A 70 -19.95 -29.48 0.43
C LEU A 70 -20.07 -29.23 -1.07
N ASN A 71 -20.55 -30.24 -1.80
CA ASN A 71 -21.07 -30.03 -3.14
C ASN A 71 -22.55 -29.66 -3.02
N LEU A 72 -22.88 -28.39 -3.29
CA LEU A 72 -24.24 -27.87 -3.17
C LEU A 72 -24.85 -27.61 -4.55
N ARG A 73 -26.04 -28.15 -4.78
CA ARG A 73 -26.86 -27.85 -5.96
C ARG A 73 -28.27 -27.42 -5.55
N LEU A 74 -28.61 -26.17 -5.86
CA LEU A 74 -29.89 -25.54 -5.52
C LEU A 74 -30.80 -25.48 -6.76
N TYR A 75 -31.93 -26.18 -6.68
CA TYR A 75 -33.03 -26.07 -7.65
C TYR A 75 -34.00 -25.01 -7.17
N GLN A 76 -34.23 -23.98 -8.00
CA GLN A 76 -34.94 -22.79 -7.56
C GLN A 76 -35.78 -22.10 -8.65
N TYR A 77 -36.53 -21.10 -8.23
CA TYR A 77 -36.95 -19.99 -9.08
C TYR A 77 -36.30 -18.71 -8.60
N GLN A 78 -35.78 -17.90 -9.52
CA GLN A 78 -35.04 -16.68 -9.20
C GLN A 78 -35.83 -15.66 -8.37
N ASN A 79 -37.15 -15.62 -8.51
CA ASN A 79 -38.04 -14.68 -7.85
C ASN A 79 -38.89 -15.31 -6.73
N CYS A 80 -38.59 -16.55 -6.34
CA CYS A 80 -39.28 -17.20 -5.23
C CYS A 80 -38.72 -16.70 -3.90
N PRO A 81 -39.54 -16.12 -3.00
CA PRO A 81 -39.08 -15.65 -1.68
C PRO A 81 -38.32 -16.73 -0.90
N PHE A 82 -38.83 -17.96 -0.90
CA PHE A 82 -38.19 -19.09 -0.22
C PHE A 82 -36.82 -19.45 -0.82
N CYS A 83 -36.66 -19.36 -2.14
CA CYS A 83 -35.38 -19.64 -2.80
C CYS A 83 -34.36 -18.54 -2.53
N CYS A 84 -34.79 -17.27 -2.57
CA CYS A 84 -33.93 -16.14 -2.28
C CYS A 84 -33.38 -16.18 -0.85
N LYS A 85 -34.16 -16.62 0.14
CA LYS A 85 -33.65 -16.83 1.51
C LYS A 85 -32.47 -17.79 1.55
N VAL A 86 -32.57 -18.93 0.85
CA VAL A 86 -31.47 -19.90 0.79
C VAL A 86 -30.25 -19.29 0.11
N ARG A 87 -30.44 -18.57 -1.01
CA ARG A 87 -29.33 -17.87 -1.69
C ARG A 87 -28.66 -16.83 -0.80
N SER A 88 -29.44 -15.98 -0.14
CA SER A 88 -28.90 -14.98 0.79
C SER A 88 -28.08 -15.59 1.93
N TYR A 89 -28.50 -16.75 2.43
CA TYR A 89 -27.71 -17.50 3.41
C TYR A 89 -26.39 -18.02 2.80
N LEU A 90 -26.45 -18.68 1.65
CA LEU A 90 -25.28 -19.23 0.96
C LEU A 90 -24.26 -18.12 0.61
N ASP A 91 -24.74 -17.01 0.08
CA ASP A 91 -23.93 -15.84 -0.29
C ASP A 91 -23.28 -15.20 0.95
N TYR A 92 -24.04 -15.06 2.05
CA TYR A 92 -23.53 -14.47 3.29
C TYR A 92 -22.41 -15.31 3.93
N TYR A 93 -22.61 -16.64 3.99
CA TYR A 93 -21.62 -17.55 4.56
C TYR A 93 -20.54 -17.98 3.55
N GLY A 94 -20.62 -17.54 2.29
CA GLY A 94 -19.59 -17.75 1.28
C GLY A 94 -19.49 -19.17 0.78
N TYR A 95 -20.62 -19.88 0.64
CA TYR A 95 -20.68 -21.22 0.04
C TYR A 95 -20.51 -21.16 -1.48
N SER A 96 -19.84 -22.15 -2.06
CA SER A 96 -19.87 -22.42 -3.49
C SER A 96 -21.03 -23.35 -3.81
N TYR A 97 -21.81 -23.02 -4.83
CA TYR A 97 -22.98 -23.82 -5.20
C TYR A 97 -23.35 -23.71 -6.68
N GLU A 98 -23.97 -24.76 -7.20
CA GLU A 98 -24.58 -24.81 -8.51
C GLU A 98 -26.06 -24.44 -8.42
N LEU A 99 -26.52 -23.64 -9.37
CA LEU A 99 -27.91 -23.19 -9.44
C LEU A 99 -28.58 -23.82 -10.67
N VAL A 100 -29.74 -24.43 -10.46
CA VAL A 100 -30.59 -24.97 -11.51
C VAL A 100 -31.92 -24.20 -11.50
N GLU A 101 -32.18 -23.44 -12.57
CA GLU A 101 -33.45 -22.73 -12.73
C GLU A 101 -34.52 -23.70 -13.22
N VAL A 102 -35.58 -23.87 -12.43
CA VAL A 102 -36.67 -24.79 -12.75
C VAL A 102 -37.64 -24.14 -13.74
N ASN A 103 -38.06 -24.88 -14.76
CA ASN A 103 -39.06 -24.38 -15.70
C ASN A 103 -40.45 -24.38 -15.03
N PRO A 104 -41.11 -23.21 -14.89
CA PRO A 104 -42.37 -23.13 -14.14
C PRO A 104 -43.52 -23.90 -14.79
N ILE A 105 -43.47 -24.10 -16.11
CA ILE A 105 -44.48 -24.80 -16.90
C ILE A 105 -44.24 -26.30 -16.87
N THR A 106 -43.04 -26.75 -17.24
CA THR A 106 -42.77 -28.18 -17.45
C THR A 106 -42.22 -28.89 -16.21
N ARG A 107 -41.58 -28.15 -15.31
CA ARG A 107 -40.95 -28.63 -14.06
C ARG A 107 -40.10 -29.88 -14.24
N LYS A 108 -39.47 -30.04 -15.41
CA LYS A 108 -38.72 -31.24 -15.79
C LYS A 108 -37.53 -31.46 -14.86
N GLU A 109 -36.94 -30.36 -14.39
CA GLU A 109 -35.71 -30.33 -13.59
C GLU A 109 -35.89 -30.96 -12.21
N ILE A 110 -37.12 -30.93 -11.67
CA ILE A 110 -37.44 -31.45 -10.33
C ILE A 110 -38.28 -32.74 -10.38
N LYS A 111 -38.38 -33.41 -11.54
CA LYS A 111 -39.16 -34.65 -11.67
C LYS A 111 -38.68 -35.77 -10.75
N PHE A 112 -37.39 -35.80 -10.42
CA PHE A 112 -36.77 -36.76 -9.51
C PHE A 112 -37.29 -36.65 -8.06
N SER A 113 -37.77 -35.47 -7.65
CA SER A 113 -38.21 -35.21 -6.28
C SER A 113 -39.72 -35.39 -6.13
N GLU A 114 -40.16 -36.04 -5.06
CA GLU A 114 -41.57 -36.13 -4.68
C GLU A 114 -42.13 -34.81 -4.10
N TYR A 115 -41.26 -33.86 -3.71
CA TYR A 115 -41.68 -32.57 -3.16
C TYR A 115 -42.42 -31.69 -4.18
N LYS A 116 -42.03 -31.79 -5.47
CA LYS A 116 -42.61 -31.05 -6.62
C LYS A 116 -42.67 -29.51 -6.45
N LYS A 117 -41.93 -28.96 -5.48
CA LYS A 117 -41.79 -27.54 -5.15
C LYS A 117 -40.30 -27.19 -5.03
N VAL A 118 -39.99 -25.91 -4.86
CA VAL A 118 -38.64 -25.35 -4.66
C VAL A 118 -38.66 -24.44 -3.42
N PRO A 119 -37.52 -24.19 -2.75
CA PRO A 119 -36.18 -24.69 -3.07
C PRO A 119 -36.01 -26.19 -2.77
N ILE A 120 -35.16 -26.84 -3.56
CA ILE A 120 -34.59 -28.16 -3.28
C ILE A 120 -33.07 -27.99 -3.27
N LEU A 121 -32.42 -28.32 -2.17
CA LEU A 121 -30.97 -28.38 -2.08
C LEU A 121 -30.55 -29.85 -2.13
N VAL A 122 -29.64 -30.17 -3.03
CA VAL A 122 -28.93 -31.45 -3.04
C VAL A 122 -27.52 -31.18 -2.51
N CYS A 123 -27.11 -31.96 -1.51
CA CYS A 123 -25.84 -31.79 -0.80
C CYS A 123 -25.07 -33.11 -0.76
N GLY A 124 -23.78 -33.09 -1.11
CA GLY A 124 -22.90 -34.26 -1.08
C GLY A 124 -22.56 -34.81 -2.48
N LYS A 125 -21.37 -35.39 -2.62
CA LYS A 125 -20.83 -35.87 -3.92
C LYS A 125 -21.04 -37.37 -4.12
N ASP A 126 -20.62 -38.18 -3.15
CA ASP A 126 -20.64 -39.64 -3.24
C ASP A 126 -21.92 -40.25 -2.64
N ASP A 127 -22.49 -39.60 -1.61
CA ASP A 127 -23.77 -39.95 -1.01
C ASP A 127 -24.66 -38.70 -0.85
N PRO A 128 -25.34 -38.28 -1.93
CA PRO A 128 -26.11 -37.04 -1.94
C PRO A 128 -27.40 -37.15 -1.13
N VAL A 129 -27.62 -36.16 -0.26
CA VAL A 129 -28.87 -35.96 0.48
C VAL A 129 -29.70 -34.86 -0.16
N GLN A 130 -31.02 -35.07 -0.25
CA GLN A 130 -31.96 -34.05 -0.66
C GLN A 130 -32.56 -33.37 0.56
N ILE A 131 -32.51 -32.04 0.60
CA ILE A 131 -33.12 -31.21 1.63
C ILE A 131 -34.09 -30.27 0.94
N ASN A 132 -35.26 -30.12 1.53
CA ASN A 132 -36.33 -29.29 0.98
C ASN A 132 -36.82 -28.33 2.07
N ASP A 133 -37.61 -27.33 1.67
CA ASP A 133 -38.02 -26.20 2.51
C ASP A 133 -36.85 -25.26 2.85
N SER A 134 -37.04 -23.97 2.59
CA SER A 134 -35.97 -22.98 2.76
C SER A 134 -35.46 -22.88 4.20
N SER A 135 -36.34 -23.03 5.17
CA SER A 135 -36.02 -22.82 6.58
C SER A 135 -35.30 -24.05 7.14
N VAL A 136 -35.73 -25.26 6.74
CA VAL A 136 -35.01 -26.51 7.00
C VAL A 136 -33.62 -26.48 6.34
N ILE A 137 -33.51 -26.05 5.07
CA ILE A 137 -32.21 -25.94 4.37
C ILE A 137 -31.25 -25.03 5.15
N ILE A 138 -31.70 -23.83 5.54
CA ILE A 138 -30.87 -22.87 6.28
C ILE A 138 -30.46 -23.45 7.64
N SER A 139 -31.40 -24.03 8.38
CA SER A 139 -31.11 -24.65 9.68
C SER A 139 -30.16 -25.84 9.58
N PHE A 140 -30.32 -26.68 8.55
CA PHE A 140 -29.44 -27.80 8.25
C PHE A 140 -28.00 -27.32 7.99
N LEU A 141 -27.82 -26.37 7.07
CA LEU A 141 -26.49 -25.85 6.73
C LEU A 141 -25.84 -25.16 7.92
N GLN A 142 -26.62 -24.38 8.70
CA GLN A 142 -26.08 -23.75 9.90
C GLN A 142 -25.67 -24.78 10.95
N SER A 143 -26.45 -25.84 11.13
CA SER A 143 -26.12 -26.93 12.04
C SER A 143 -24.86 -27.68 11.60
N TYR A 144 -24.70 -27.88 10.30
CA TYR A 144 -23.47 -28.45 9.74
C TYR A 144 -22.25 -27.57 10.02
N MET A 145 -22.35 -26.24 9.85
CA MET A 145 -21.25 -25.32 10.18
C MET A 145 -20.88 -25.34 11.66
N LEU A 146 -21.86 -25.51 12.55
CA LEU A 146 -21.62 -25.61 13.99
C LEU A 146 -21.01 -26.96 14.39
N ASN A 147 -21.19 -28.00 13.56
CA ASN A 147 -20.74 -29.38 13.83
C ASN A 147 -20.01 -29.95 12.60
N PRO A 148 -18.82 -29.42 12.24
CA PRO A 148 -18.13 -29.83 11.01
C PRO A 148 -17.70 -31.30 11.00
N ASP A 149 -17.56 -31.93 12.18
CA ASP A 149 -17.18 -33.33 12.35
C ASP A 149 -18.36 -34.31 12.19
N ALA A 150 -19.60 -33.83 12.13
CA ALA A 150 -20.79 -34.67 12.00
C ALA A 150 -21.06 -35.02 10.53
N ASP A 151 -21.46 -36.27 10.26
CA ASP A 151 -21.88 -36.68 8.92
C ASP A 151 -23.21 -36.03 8.50
N LEU A 152 -23.44 -35.92 7.19
CA LEU A 152 -24.63 -35.25 6.64
C LEU A 152 -25.94 -35.90 7.09
N HIS A 153 -25.98 -37.23 7.24
CA HIS A 153 -27.21 -37.95 7.65
C HIS A 153 -27.51 -37.73 9.14
N THR A 154 -26.49 -37.61 9.98
CA THR A 154 -26.61 -37.26 11.38
C THR A 154 -27.24 -35.88 11.52
N ILE A 155 -26.75 -34.86 10.81
CA ILE A 155 -27.39 -33.53 10.80
C ILE A 155 -28.81 -33.61 10.23
N LEU A 156 -29.03 -34.40 9.18
CA LEU A 156 -30.33 -34.55 8.53
C LEU A 156 -31.39 -35.18 9.46
N SER A 157 -30.97 -36.11 10.33
CA SER A 157 -31.85 -36.80 11.28
C SER A 157 -32.52 -35.84 12.28
N ALA A 158 -31.89 -34.69 12.55
CA ALA A 158 -32.45 -33.64 13.42
C ALA A 158 -33.66 -32.92 12.82
N TYR A 159 -33.95 -33.11 11.52
CA TYR A 159 -35.03 -32.46 10.79
C TYR A 159 -36.05 -33.47 10.24
N PRO A 160 -36.79 -34.20 11.10
CA PRO A 160 -37.74 -35.22 10.66
C PRO A 160 -38.92 -34.62 9.88
N SER A 161 -39.58 -35.47 9.08
CA SER A 161 -40.72 -35.12 8.24
C SER A 161 -42.02 -35.70 8.78
N SER A 162 -43.03 -34.89 9.03
CA SER A 162 -44.37 -35.38 9.43
C SER A 162 -45.47 -34.84 8.52
N LEU A 163 -46.42 -35.70 8.13
CA LEU A 163 -47.62 -35.28 7.40
C LEU A 163 -48.69 -34.81 8.39
N ILE A 164 -48.96 -33.51 8.40
CA ILE A 164 -49.97 -32.87 9.26
C ILE A 164 -51.12 -32.36 8.37
N LYS A 165 -52.35 -32.49 8.84
CA LYS A 165 -53.54 -31.97 8.13
C LYS A 165 -53.70 -30.48 8.44
N GLY A 166 -53.44 -29.61 7.47
CA GLY A 166 -53.61 -28.16 7.62
C GLY A 166 -55.07 -27.70 7.58
N ASP A 167 -55.32 -26.44 7.94
CA ASP A 167 -56.64 -25.79 8.07
C ASP A 167 -57.53 -25.93 6.82
N ASP A 168 -56.91 -26.05 5.65
CA ASP A 168 -57.57 -26.25 4.37
C ASP A 168 -58.17 -27.67 4.17
N LYS A 169 -58.01 -28.57 5.15
CA LYS A 169 -58.23 -30.03 5.08
C LYS A 169 -57.21 -30.80 4.24
N LYS A 170 -56.00 -30.27 4.08
CA LYS A 170 -55.00 -30.73 3.11
C LYS A 170 -53.76 -31.23 3.84
N MET A 171 -53.23 -32.38 3.45
CA MET A 171 -52.01 -32.92 4.06
C MET A 171 -50.82 -32.04 3.66
N GLN A 172 -50.15 -31.47 4.65
CA GLN A 172 -48.94 -30.67 4.51
C GLN A 172 -47.81 -31.41 5.22
N LEU A 173 -46.70 -31.56 4.53
CA LEU A 173 -45.49 -32.11 5.12
C LEU A 173 -44.81 -30.98 5.92
N VAL A 174 -44.51 -31.20 7.18
CA VAL A 174 -43.94 -30.19 8.10
C VAL A 174 -42.80 -30.82 8.87
N SER A 175 -41.71 -30.09 9.04
CA SER A 175 -40.65 -30.45 9.98
C SER A 175 -40.83 -29.65 11.27
N PRO A 176 -41.04 -30.30 12.44
CA PRO A 176 -41.24 -29.59 13.71
C PRO A 176 -39.99 -28.78 14.08
N ASN A 177 -38.81 -29.23 13.63
CA ASN A 177 -37.53 -28.64 13.97
C ASN A 177 -37.04 -27.62 12.92
N LYS A 178 -37.89 -27.16 11.98
CA LYS A 178 -37.45 -26.34 10.82
C LYS A 178 -36.69 -25.05 11.15
N TYR A 179 -36.80 -24.52 12.37
CA TYR A 179 -36.07 -23.33 12.82
C TYR A 179 -35.00 -23.64 13.88
N PHE A 180 -34.90 -24.89 14.34
CA PHE A 180 -33.94 -25.28 15.37
C PHE A 180 -32.57 -25.57 14.77
N LEU A 181 -31.53 -25.40 15.58
CA LEU A 181 -30.14 -25.69 15.23
C LEU A 181 -29.61 -26.80 16.14
N MET A 182 -28.80 -27.69 15.59
CA MET A 182 -28.01 -28.63 16.37
C MET A 182 -26.80 -27.88 16.92
N ILE A 183 -26.82 -27.52 18.21
CA ILE A 183 -25.75 -26.73 18.85
C ILE A 183 -24.83 -27.69 19.64
N PRO A 184 -23.49 -27.62 19.49
CA PRO A 184 -22.55 -28.44 20.24
C PRO A 184 -22.63 -28.19 21.76
N ASP A 185 -22.36 -29.23 22.57
CA ASP A 185 -22.38 -29.13 24.03
C ASP A 185 -21.50 -28.00 24.59
N LYS A 186 -20.36 -27.73 23.95
CA LYS A 186 -19.43 -26.65 24.33
C LYS A 186 -19.99 -25.24 24.13
N GLN A 187 -21.07 -25.10 23.35
CA GLN A 187 -21.74 -23.83 23.06
C GLN A 187 -23.15 -23.75 23.67
N LYS A 188 -23.52 -24.67 24.58
CA LYS A 188 -24.84 -24.66 25.26
C LYS A 188 -25.11 -23.44 26.14
N HIS A 189 -24.11 -22.59 26.41
CA HIS A 189 -24.28 -21.32 27.13
C HIS A 189 -24.81 -20.16 26.28
N VAL A 190 -25.19 -20.39 25.01
CA VAL A 190 -25.87 -19.37 24.19
C VAL A 190 -27.21 -19.02 24.84
N ASN A 191 -27.48 -17.72 25.02
CA ASN A 191 -28.71 -17.22 25.64
C ASN A 191 -29.95 -17.74 24.88
N GLU A 192 -30.76 -18.57 25.53
CA GLU A 192 -31.97 -19.18 24.95
C GLU A 192 -32.95 -18.12 24.41
N GLU A 193 -33.01 -16.95 25.06
CA GLU A 193 -33.87 -15.84 24.63
C GLU A 193 -33.52 -15.33 23.23
N ILE A 194 -32.22 -15.26 22.91
CA ILE A 194 -31.74 -14.83 21.58
C ILE A 194 -32.14 -15.83 20.52
N LEU A 195 -32.02 -17.13 20.81
CA LEU A 195 -32.39 -18.19 19.88
C LEU A 195 -33.91 -18.27 19.69
N ASP A 196 -34.69 -18.02 20.74
CA ASP A 196 -36.15 -17.93 20.65
C ASP A 196 -36.62 -16.72 19.83
N GLU A 197 -35.99 -15.56 20.02
CA GLU A 197 -36.26 -14.36 19.22
C GLU A 197 -35.93 -14.60 17.73
N GLU A 198 -34.77 -15.19 17.44
CA GLU A 198 -34.33 -15.58 16.09
C GLU A 198 -35.38 -16.49 15.42
N ARG A 199 -35.76 -17.60 16.08
CA ARG A 199 -36.78 -18.54 15.59
C ARG A 199 -38.13 -17.87 15.34
N LYS A 200 -38.58 -17.04 16.28
CA LYS A 200 -39.84 -16.29 16.17
C LYS A 200 -39.85 -15.45 14.91
N TRP A 201 -38.78 -14.69 14.65
CA TRP A 201 -38.72 -13.80 13.49
C TRP A 201 -38.50 -14.54 12.17
N ARG A 202 -37.80 -15.68 12.14
CA ARG A 202 -37.79 -16.56 10.96
C ARG A 202 -39.17 -17.11 10.63
N SER A 203 -39.93 -17.54 11.64
CA SER A 203 -41.31 -17.97 11.45
C SER A 203 -42.19 -16.82 10.96
N TRP A 204 -42.05 -15.63 11.55
CA TRP A 204 -42.80 -14.44 11.14
C TRP A 204 -42.52 -14.05 9.68
N VAL A 205 -41.27 -14.15 9.20
CA VAL A 205 -40.96 -13.91 7.78
C VAL A 205 -41.74 -14.88 6.88
N ASP A 206 -41.79 -16.17 7.24
CA ASP A 206 -42.48 -17.21 6.46
C ASP A 206 -44.01 -17.05 6.50
N ASP A 207 -44.55 -16.83 7.69
CA ASP A 207 -45.99 -16.89 7.97
C ASP A 207 -46.69 -15.54 7.79
N CYS A 208 -45.94 -14.43 7.75
CA CYS A 208 -46.48 -13.07 7.61
C CYS A 208 -45.89 -12.35 6.39
N PHE A 209 -44.59 -12.06 6.39
CA PHE A 209 -44.00 -11.18 5.36
C PHE A 209 -44.09 -11.77 3.95
N VAL A 210 -43.79 -13.05 3.77
CA VAL A 210 -43.85 -13.69 2.44
C VAL A 210 -45.27 -13.65 1.84
N HIS A 211 -46.31 -13.67 2.67
CA HIS A 211 -47.71 -13.65 2.21
C HIS A 211 -48.19 -12.29 1.69
N VAL A 212 -47.52 -11.18 2.07
CA VAL A 212 -47.85 -9.85 1.55
C VAL A 212 -47.15 -9.51 0.22
N ILE A 213 -46.10 -10.25 -0.16
CA ILE A 213 -45.29 -9.99 -1.36
C ILE A 213 -46.11 -10.15 -2.64
N SER A 214 -46.66 -11.34 -2.91
CA SER A 214 -47.35 -11.60 -4.19
C SER A 214 -48.56 -10.69 -4.45
N PRO A 215 -49.45 -10.42 -3.47
CA PRO A 215 -50.54 -9.46 -3.67
C PRO A 215 -50.05 -8.06 -4.05
N ASN A 216 -48.87 -7.64 -3.57
CA ASN A 216 -48.28 -6.34 -3.88
C ASN A 216 -47.57 -6.29 -5.24
N ILE A 217 -46.98 -7.40 -5.71
CA ILE A 217 -46.36 -7.47 -7.04
C ILE A 217 -47.42 -7.45 -8.15
N TYR A 218 -48.56 -8.13 -7.94
CA TYR A 218 -49.55 -8.41 -8.99
C TYR A 218 -50.86 -7.61 -8.85
N ARG A 219 -50.82 -6.35 -8.39
CA ARG A 219 -52.05 -5.56 -8.11
C ARG A 219 -52.82 -5.22 -9.38
N THR A 220 -52.10 -4.84 -10.43
CA THR A 220 -52.67 -4.55 -11.76
C THR A 220 -52.11 -5.50 -12.82
N MET A 221 -52.84 -5.65 -13.92
CA MET A 221 -52.38 -6.48 -15.04
C MET A 221 -51.04 -5.96 -15.63
N LYS A 222 -50.86 -4.64 -15.65
CA LYS A 222 -49.62 -3.98 -16.12
C LYS A 222 -48.43 -4.29 -15.21
N GLU A 223 -48.62 -4.21 -13.89
CA GLU A 223 -47.58 -4.55 -12.92
C GLU A 223 -47.24 -6.04 -12.96
N SER A 224 -48.25 -6.89 -13.11
CA SER A 224 -48.04 -8.33 -13.26
C SER A 224 -47.22 -8.67 -14.49
N LEU A 225 -47.52 -8.05 -15.63
CA LEU A 225 -46.74 -8.25 -16.86
C LEU A 225 -45.30 -7.76 -16.69
N LYS A 226 -45.10 -6.57 -16.09
CA LYS A 226 -43.76 -6.03 -15.82
C LYS A 226 -42.95 -6.93 -14.89
N ALA A 227 -43.57 -7.48 -13.86
CA ALA A 227 -42.91 -8.41 -12.94
C ALA A 227 -42.42 -9.67 -13.68
N PHE A 228 -43.25 -10.26 -14.55
CA PHE A 228 -42.86 -11.42 -15.35
C PHE A 228 -41.82 -11.11 -16.43
N GLN A 229 -41.83 -9.91 -17.00
CA GLN A 229 -40.74 -9.44 -17.87
C GLN A 229 -39.43 -9.36 -17.10
N TRP A 230 -39.44 -8.74 -15.91
CA TRP A 230 -38.26 -8.70 -15.04
C TRP A 230 -37.78 -10.10 -14.66
N PHE A 231 -38.67 -11.01 -14.24
CA PHE A 231 -38.30 -12.40 -13.94
C PHE A 231 -37.63 -13.10 -15.12
N SER A 232 -38.13 -12.87 -16.34
CA SER A 232 -37.53 -13.43 -17.56
C SER A 232 -36.12 -12.90 -17.82
N GLU A 233 -35.83 -11.66 -17.45
CA GLU A 233 -34.53 -11.03 -17.63
C GLU A 233 -33.53 -11.52 -16.57
N VAL A 234 -33.87 -11.43 -15.28
CA VAL A 234 -32.94 -11.79 -14.19
C VAL A 234 -32.62 -13.28 -14.09
N SER A 235 -33.49 -14.12 -14.64
CA SER A 235 -33.32 -15.58 -14.66
C SER A 235 -32.73 -16.10 -15.97
N ASP A 236 -32.37 -15.18 -16.88
CA ASP A 236 -31.89 -15.48 -18.23
C ASP A 236 -32.72 -16.55 -18.96
N TRP A 237 -34.05 -16.40 -18.92
CA TRP A 237 -34.96 -17.35 -19.59
C TRP A 237 -34.78 -17.36 -21.10
N ARG A 238 -34.12 -16.35 -21.68
CA ARG A 238 -33.79 -16.30 -23.11
C ARG A 238 -32.83 -17.41 -23.51
N ASN A 239 -31.86 -17.72 -22.66
CA ASN A 239 -30.86 -18.76 -22.89
C ASN A 239 -31.24 -20.09 -22.21
N THR A 240 -32.15 -20.05 -21.22
CA THR A 240 -32.52 -21.23 -20.44
C THR A 240 -33.77 -21.95 -20.97
N PHE A 241 -34.77 -21.25 -21.50
CA PHE A 241 -36.05 -21.83 -21.95
C PHE A 241 -36.29 -21.61 -23.45
N HIS A 242 -37.06 -22.50 -24.08
CA HIS A 242 -37.49 -22.30 -25.46
C HIS A 242 -38.39 -21.07 -25.59
N THR A 243 -38.34 -20.40 -26.75
CA THR A 243 -39.08 -19.14 -26.99
C THR A 243 -40.56 -19.24 -26.65
N TRP A 244 -41.24 -20.34 -27.00
CA TRP A 244 -42.66 -20.51 -26.71
C TRP A 244 -42.94 -20.75 -25.21
N GLU A 245 -42.09 -21.50 -24.51
CA GLU A 245 -42.18 -21.74 -23.06
C GLU A 245 -42.00 -20.41 -22.32
N ARG A 246 -41.01 -19.61 -22.73
CA ARG A 246 -40.75 -18.27 -22.18
C ARG A 246 -41.92 -17.32 -22.40
N LEU A 247 -42.42 -17.19 -23.63
CA LEU A 247 -43.54 -16.30 -23.93
C LEU A 247 -44.81 -16.74 -23.18
N THR A 248 -45.06 -18.04 -23.09
CA THR A 248 -46.18 -18.59 -22.31
C THR A 248 -46.00 -18.26 -20.82
N ALA A 249 -44.82 -18.51 -20.26
CA ALA A 249 -44.51 -18.22 -18.86
C ALA A 249 -44.67 -16.73 -18.54
N VAL A 250 -44.32 -15.82 -19.46
CA VAL A 250 -44.48 -14.38 -19.24
C VAL A 250 -45.94 -13.93 -19.33
N TYR A 251 -46.64 -14.19 -20.44
CA TYR A 251 -47.97 -13.63 -20.68
C TYR A 251 -49.09 -14.38 -19.94
N LEU A 252 -49.08 -15.72 -20.00
CA LEU A 252 -50.05 -16.54 -19.26
C LEU A 252 -49.74 -16.50 -17.76
N GLY A 253 -48.45 -16.52 -17.40
CA GLY A 253 -47.96 -16.28 -16.03
C GLY A 253 -48.54 -15.04 -15.38
N ALA A 254 -48.32 -13.89 -16.02
CA ALA A 254 -48.80 -12.60 -15.55
C ALA A 254 -50.33 -12.57 -15.38
N THR A 255 -51.06 -13.18 -16.32
CA THR A 255 -52.53 -13.22 -16.27
C THR A 255 -53.02 -14.02 -15.06
N VAL A 256 -52.49 -15.23 -14.86
CA VAL A 256 -52.89 -16.08 -13.73
C VAL A 256 -52.49 -15.45 -12.41
N MET A 257 -51.26 -14.92 -12.29
CA MET A 257 -50.78 -14.34 -11.04
C MET A 257 -51.53 -13.07 -10.63
N PHE A 258 -52.07 -12.31 -11.58
CA PHE A 258 -52.98 -11.20 -11.30
C PHE A 258 -54.26 -11.67 -10.57
N PHE A 259 -54.89 -12.75 -11.03
CA PHE A 259 -56.08 -13.31 -10.36
C PHE A 259 -55.73 -13.97 -9.02
N VAL A 260 -54.60 -14.69 -8.96
CA VAL A 260 -54.09 -15.31 -7.74
C VAL A 260 -53.79 -14.25 -6.68
N GLY A 261 -53.15 -13.13 -7.05
CA GLY A 261 -52.89 -11.99 -6.15
C GLY A 261 -54.17 -11.45 -5.50
N LYS A 262 -55.25 -11.31 -6.28
CA LYS A 262 -56.57 -10.91 -5.74
C LYS A 262 -57.16 -11.94 -4.78
N GLN A 263 -56.99 -13.23 -5.08
CA GLN A 263 -57.49 -14.30 -4.20
C GLN A 263 -56.72 -14.35 -2.88
N LEU A 264 -55.42 -14.10 -2.93
CA LEU A 264 -54.56 -14.08 -1.74
C LEU A 264 -54.79 -12.90 -0.85
N ARG A 265 -55.06 -11.72 -1.43
CA ARG A 265 -55.52 -10.57 -0.66
C ARG A 265 -56.70 -10.96 0.23
N LYS A 266 -57.67 -11.71 -0.30
CA LYS A 266 -58.82 -12.21 0.49
C LYS A 266 -58.41 -13.29 1.50
N ARG A 267 -57.57 -14.25 1.08
CA ARG A 267 -57.15 -15.39 1.90
C ARG A 267 -56.40 -14.96 3.16
N HIS A 268 -55.47 -14.02 3.01
CA HIS A 268 -54.63 -13.52 4.09
C HIS A 268 -55.23 -12.28 4.78
N LYS A 269 -56.50 -11.95 4.50
CA LYS A 269 -57.23 -10.83 5.11
C LYS A 269 -56.46 -9.50 5.03
N LEU A 270 -55.79 -9.24 3.91
CA LEU A 270 -55.02 -8.01 3.71
C LEU A 270 -55.95 -6.80 3.55
N LYS A 271 -55.41 -5.61 3.82
CA LYS A 271 -56.13 -4.34 3.68
C LYS A 271 -56.58 -4.10 2.23
N SER A 272 -57.53 -3.17 2.05
CA SER A 272 -58.08 -2.81 0.74
C SER A 272 -56.97 -2.37 -0.22
N ASP A 273 -56.11 -1.46 0.26
CA ASP A 273 -54.80 -1.20 -0.32
C ASP A 273 -53.77 -2.16 0.30
N VAL A 274 -53.27 -3.09 -0.52
CA VAL A 274 -52.29 -4.09 -0.10
C VAL A 274 -50.92 -3.49 0.24
N ARG A 275 -50.64 -2.25 -0.19
CA ARG A 275 -49.41 -1.53 0.17
C ARG A 275 -49.33 -1.28 1.65
N GLU A 276 -50.44 -0.88 2.26
CA GLU A 276 -50.49 -0.63 3.69
C GLU A 276 -50.12 -1.89 4.47
N SER A 277 -50.61 -3.07 4.06
CA SER A 277 -50.21 -4.34 4.69
C SER A 277 -48.73 -4.65 4.53
N LEU A 278 -48.10 -4.28 3.40
CA LEU A 278 -46.65 -4.42 3.22
C LEU A 278 -45.88 -3.45 4.13
N TYR A 279 -46.33 -2.21 4.22
CA TYR A 279 -45.70 -1.19 5.08
C TYR A 279 -45.86 -1.53 6.56
N ASP A 280 -47.01 -2.03 6.97
CA ASP A 280 -47.27 -2.50 8.33
C ASP A 280 -46.29 -3.61 8.70
N CYS A 281 -46.07 -4.61 7.82
CA CYS A 281 -45.08 -5.65 8.07
C CYS A 281 -43.65 -5.07 8.17
N CYS A 282 -43.26 -4.15 7.30
CA CYS A 282 -41.94 -3.49 7.40
C CYS A 282 -41.79 -2.73 8.72
N ASN A 283 -42.84 -2.03 9.16
CA ASN A 283 -42.83 -1.28 10.42
C ASN A 283 -42.80 -2.20 11.63
N GLU A 284 -43.50 -3.34 11.59
CA GLU A 284 -43.46 -4.37 12.62
C GLU A 284 -42.05 -4.96 12.78
N TRP A 285 -41.40 -5.27 11.66
CA TRP A 285 -40.00 -5.72 11.64
C TRP A 285 -39.06 -4.67 12.24
N LEU A 286 -39.15 -3.42 11.79
CA LEU A 286 -38.32 -2.32 12.31
C LEU A 286 -38.55 -2.05 13.79
N LYS A 287 -39.80 -2.13 14.25
CA LYS A 287 -40.16 -1.96 15.66
C LYS A 287 -39.50 -3.04 16.53
N ALA A 288 -39.38 -4.25 16.01
CA ALA A 288 -38.76 -5.35 16.71
C ALA A 288 -37.23 -5.28 16.77
N ILE A 289 -36.57 -4.72 15.76
CA ILE A 289 -35.13 -4.42 15.83
C ILE A 289 -34.87 -3.42 16.98
N GLY A 290 -35.69 -2.37 17.07
CA GLY A 290 -35.54 -1.28 18.05
C GLY A 290 -34.48 -0.25 17.64
N PRO A 291 -34.30 0.83 18.42
CA PRO A 291 -33.34 1.90 18.10
C PRO A 291 -31.88 1.51 18.39
N ASP A 292 -31.65 0.55 19.29
CA ASP A 292 -30.31 0.24 19.81
C ASP A 292 -29.58 -0.85 19.03
N ARG A 293 -30.25 -1.51 18.07
CA ARG A 293 -29.68 -2.58 17.25
C ARG A 293 -29.68 -2.20 15.77
N LYS A 294 -28.66 -2.64 15.03
CA LYS A 294 -28.63 -2.52 13.56
C LYS A 294 -29.45 -3.62 12.87
N PHE A 295 -29.48 -4.79 13.50
CA PHE A 295 -30.10 -6.03 13.01
C PHE A 295 -30.82 -6.75 14.16
N MET A 296 -31.67 -7.74 13.85
CA MET A 296 -32.18 -8.66 14.88
C MET A 296 -31.03 -9.37 15.61
N GLY A 297 -29.94 -9.66 14.91
CA GLY A 297 -28.69 -10.19 15.49
C GLY A 297 -27.80 -9.18 16.23
N GLY A 298 -28.26 -7.95 16.46
CA GLY A 298 -27.46 -6.89 17.10
C GLY A 298 -26.61 -6.12 16.08
N ASP A 299 -25.29 -6.24 16.18
CA ASP A 299 -24.33 -5.57 15.27
C ASP A 299 -24.08 -6.34 13.96
N ARG A 300 -24.42 -7.63 13.92
CA ARG A 300 -24.29 -8.49 12.74
C ARG A 300 -25.64 -9.14 12.42
N PRO A 301 -25.97 -9.39 11.14
CA PRO A 301 -27.22 -10.04 10.79
C PRO A 301 -27.23 -11.50 11.26
N ASN A 302 -28.34 -11.94 11.86
CA ASN A 302 -28.60 -13.34 12.19
C ASN A 302 -29.42 -14.04 11.08
N LEU A 303 -29.85 -15.28 11.31
CA LEU A 303 -30.61 -16.03 10.31
C LEU A 303 -31.98 -15.41 9.98
N ALA A 304 -32.62 -14.73 10.93
CA ALA A 304 -33.86 -13.99 10.69
C ALA A 304 -33.62 -12.76 9.79
N ASP A 305 -32.53 -12.02 9.99
CA ASP A 305 -32.15 -10.90 9.13
C ASP A 305 -31.89 -11.37 7.68
N LEU A 306 -31.18 -12.50 7.51
CA LEU A 306 -30.92 -13.09 6.20
C LEU A 306 -32.20 -13.61 5.54
N ALA A 307 -33.14 -14.16 6.33
CA ALA A 307 -34.44 -14.59 5.84
C ALA A 307 -35.30 -13.40 5.36
N MET A 308 -35.33 -12.30 6.13
CA MET A 308 -36.02 -11.08 5.74
C MET A 308 -35.39 -10.47 4.48
N TYR A 309 -34.06 -10.34 4.46
CA TYR A 309 -33.32 -9.84 3.30
C TYR A 309 -33.58 -10.67 2.04
N GLY A 310 -33.50 -12.00 2.13
CA GLY A 310 -33.79 -12.89 1.00
C GLY A 310 -35.23 -12.76 0.51
N ALA A 311 -36.21 -12.64 1.41
CA ALA A 311 -37.60 -12.39 1.02
C ALA A 311 -37.77 -11.04 0.28
N MET A 312 -37.07 -9.99 0.71
CA MET A 312 -37.08 -8.68 0.04
C MET A 312 -36.45 -8.73 -1.36
N VAL A 313 -35.31 -9.42 -1.51
CA VAL A 313 -34.59 -9.56 -2.79
C VAL A 313 -35.45 -10.26 -3.86
N SER A 314 -36.41 -11.10 -3.47
CA SER A 314 -37.24 -11.85 -4.43
C SER A 314 -38.11 -10.98 -5.34
N PHE A 315 -38.28 -9.70 -5.00
CA PHE A 315 -39.07 -8.75 -5.79
C PHE A 315 -38.39 -7.40 -5.98
N GLU A 316 -37.06 -7.33 -5.83
CA GLU A 316 -36.29 -6.08 -5.86
C GLU A 316 -36.48 -5.23 -7.13
N GLY A 317 -36.68 -5.87 -8.29
CA GLY A 317 -36.95 -5.18 -9.55
C GLY A 317 -38.41 -4.86 -9.81
N CYS A 318 -39.31 -5.18 -8.88
CA CYS A 318 -40.74 -4.90 -9.02
C CYS A 318 -41.10 -3.53 -8.46
N HIS A 319 -42.16 -2.91 -9.01
CA HIS A 319 -42.65 -1.60 -8.55
C HIS A 319 -42.98 -1.58 -7.04
N ALA A 320 -43.52 -2.68 -6.52
CA ALA A 320 -43.83 -2.84 -5.10
C ALA A 320 -42.61 -2.68 -4.19
N PHE A 321 -41.43 -3.12 -4.62
CA PHE A 321 -40.19 -2.96 -3.86
C PHE A 321 -39.76 -1.51 -3.80
N LYS A 322 -39.82 -0.81 -4.94
CA LYS A 322 -39.53 0.63 -4.98
C LYS A 322 -40.45 1.41 -4.04
N GLU A 323 -41.76 1.14 -4.08
CA GLU A 323 -42.71 1.77 -3.17
C GLU A 323 -42.45 1.41 -1.70
N MET A 324 -42.05 0.17 -1.39
CA MET A 324 -41.66 -0.24 -0.03
C MET A 324 -40.43 0.52 0.46
N MET A 325 -39.41 0.67 -0.38
CA MET A 325 -38.17 1.38 -0.04
C MET A 325 -38.38 2.89 0.12
N GLU A 326 -39.29 3.48 -0.64
CA GLU A 326 -39.60 4.92 -0.56
C GLU A 326 -40.48 5.27 0.64
N ASN A 327 -41.39 4.38 1.05
CA ASN A 327 -42.41 4.67 2.06
C ASN A 327 -42.14 4.04 3.43
N THR A 328 -41.00 3.37 3.62
CA THR A 328 -40.62 2.77 4.92
C THR A 328 -39.13 3.00 5.20
N LYS A 329 -38.72 2.88 6.47
CA LYS A 329 -37.30 2.94 6.87
C LYS A 329 -36.54 1.62 6.66
N ILE A 330 -37.17 0.61 6.05
CA ILE A 330 -36.56 -0.73 5.84
C ILE A 330 -35.33 -0.65 4.91
N LYS A 331 -35.25 0.41 4.10
CA LYS A 331 -34.14 0.67 3.18
C LYS A 331 -32.79 0.73 3.89
N ASP A 332 -32.74 1.26 5.12
CA ASP A 332 -31.49 1.43 5.85
C ASP A 332 -30.93 0.05 6.23
N CYS A 333 -31.77 -0.84 6.75
CA CYS A 333 -31.41 -2.23 7.04
C CYS A 333 -30.96 -2.98 5.78
N PHE A 334 -31.67 -2.81 4.67
CA PHE A 334 -31.36 -3.49 3.40
C PHE A 334 -30.00 -3.05 2.84
N ILE A 335 -29.73 -1.73 2.81
CA ILE A 335 -28.47 -1.19 2.30
C ILE A 335 -27.29 -1.67 3.14
N ILE A 336 -27.40 -1.67 4.47
CA ILE A 336 -26.30 -2.10 5.35
C ILE A 336 -25.91 -3.56 5.09
N ILE A 337 -26.88 -4.48 4.91
CA ILE A 337 -26.59 -5.88 4.56
C ILE A 337 -25.84 -5.98 3.22
N VAL A 338 -26.25 -5.21 2.20
CA VAL A 338 -25.57 -5.15 0.90
C VAL A 338 -24.11 -4.67 1.05
N TYR A 339 -23.86 -3.65 1.88
CA TYR A 339 -22.51 -3.17 2.17
C TYR A 339 -21.64 -4.23 2.86
N PHE A 340 -22.18 -4.94 3.86
CA PHE A 340 -21.47 -6.03 4.54
C PHE A 340 -21.05 -7.15 3.58
N LEU A 341 -21.95 -7.55 2.67
CA LEU A 341 -21.68 -8.58 1.67
C LEU A 341 -20.58 -8.16 0.66
N ARG A 342 -20.49 -6.86 0.31
CA ARG A 342 -19.50 -6.35 -0.66
C ARG A 342 -18.12 -6.06 -0.05
N MET A 343 -18.05 -5.52 1.17
CA MET A 343 -16.79 -5.09 1.79
C MET A 343 -15.86 -6.24 2.19
N ARG A 344 -16.40 -7.42 2.55
CA ARG A 344 -15.59 -8.59 2.94
C ARG A 344 -14.65 -9.04 1.82
N ASN A 345 -15.10 -9.00 0.58
CA ASN A 345 -14.28 -9.41 -0.57
C ASN A 345 -13.15 -8.41 -0.84
N LEU A 346 -13.39 -7.11 -0.66
CA LEU A 346 -12.36 -6.08 -0.88
C LEU A 346 -11.19 -6.21 0.10
N VAL A 347 -11.46 -6.44 1.39
CA VAL A 347 -10.44 -6.54 2.44
C VAL A 347 -9.53 -7.75 2.22
N ASN A 348 -10.10 -8.90 1.86
CA ASN A 348 -9.33 -10.12 1.61
C ASN A 348 -8.41 -9.97 0.40
N THR A 349 -8.89 -9.33 -0.68
CA THR A 349 -8.06 -9.05 -1.86
C THR A 349 -6.88 -8.13 -1.54
N LEU A 350 -7.10 -7.11 -0.71
CA LEU A 350 -6.04 -6.18 -0.29
C LEU A 350 -4.98 -6.88 0.57
N LEU A 351 -5.37 -7.75 1.50
CA LEU A 351 -4.44 -8.53 2.33
C LEU A 351 -3.58 -9.47 1.47
N LEU A 352 -4.19 -10.19 0.52
CA LEU A 352 -3.45 -11.09 -0.37
C LEU A 352 -2.42 -10.31 -1.21
N LEU A 353 -2.81 -9.20 -1.82
CA LEU A 353 -1.91 -8.34 -2.60
C LEU A 353 -0.73 -7.84 -1.76
N SER A 354 -0.99 -7.42 -0.52
CA SER A 354 0.08 -6.97 0.38
C SER A 354 1.09 -8.08 0.72
N SER A 355 0.59 -9.30 0.94
CA SER A 355 1.45 -10.45 1.27
C SER A 355 2.33 -10.89 0.09
N ILE A 356 1.80 -10.84 -1.14
CA ILE A 356 2.55 -11.11 -2.37
C ILE A 356 3.63 -10.05 -2.58
N ILE A 357 3.31 -8.77 -2.42
CA ILE A 357 4.28 -7.68 -2.53
C ILE A 357 5.41 -7.87 -1.52
N PHE A 358 5.07 -8.18 -0.25
CA PHE A 358 6.06 -8.44 0.78
C PHE A 358 6.96 -9.63 0.43
N ALA A 359 6.38 -10.75 -0.01
CA ALA A 359 7.15 -11.94 -0.40
C ALA A 359 8.10 -11.66 -1.58
N VAL A 360 7.68 -10.88 -2.58
CA VAL A 360 8.52 -10.48 -3.71
C VAL A 360 9.66 -9.57 -3.25
N LEU A 361 9.37 -8.56 -2.42
CA LEU A 361 10.39 -7.65 -1.89
C LEU A 361 11.39 -8.38 -0.98
N TYR A 362 10.92 -9.29 -0.15
CA TYR A 362 11.75 -10.09 0.76
C TYR A 362 12.63 -11.09 -0.02
N ASN A 363 12.09 -11.77 -1.03
CA ASN A 363 12.86 -12.68 -1.86
C ASN A 363 13.92 -11.92 -2.68
N LYS A 364 13.56 -10.74 -3.23
CA LYS A 364 14.54 -9.84 -3.86
C LYS A 364 15.63 -9.41 -2.87
N TYR A 365 15.30 -9.08 -1.63
CA TYR A 365 16.28 -8.77 -0.59
C TYR A 365 17.22 -9.95 -0.27
N LEU A 366 16.71 -11.17 -0.17
CA LEU A 366 17.52 -12.36 0.09
C LEU A 366 18.45 -12.73 -1.08
N LEU A 367 18.01 -12.51 -2.33
CA LEU A 367 18.80 -12.76 -3.53
C LEU A 367 19.96 -11.75 -3.73
N TRP A 368 20.05 -10.70 -2.90
CA TRP A 368 21.14 -9.71 -2.97
C TRP A 368 22.40 -10.10 -2.18
N LYS A 369 22.47 -11.33 -1.65
CA LYS A 369 23.51 -11.81 -0.72
C LYS A 369 24.79 -12.36 -1.38
N ASP A 370 24.99 -12.14 -2.67
CA ASP A 370 26.25 -12.48 -3.35
C ASP A 370 27.31 -11.37 -3.14
N SER A 371 28.60 -11.74 -3.16
CA SER A 371 29.74 -10.84 -2.94
C SER A 371 29.68 -9.54 -3.74
N LEU A 372 30.09 -8.44 -3.10
CA LEU A 372 30.25 -7.14 -3.77
C LEU A 372 31.28 -7.25 -4.90
N PRO A 373 31.01 -6.73 -6.10
CA PRO A 373 31.98 -6.77 -7.19
C PRO A 373 33.21 -5.94 -6.79
N VAL A 374 34.40 -6.52 -6.91
CA VAL A 374 35.64 -5.74 -6.82
C VAL A 374 35.72 -4.85 -8.07
N THR A 375 35.97 -3.56 -7.87
CA THR A 375 36.10 -2.62 -8.99
C THR A 375 37.39 -2.91 -9.75
N VAL A 376 37.29 -3.17 -11.06
CA VAL A 376 38.44 -3.35 -11.95
C VAL A 376 38.95 -1.98 -12.38
N ASP A 377 40.25 -1.85 -12.63
CA ASP A 377 40.87 -0.63 -13.14
C ASP A 377 40.22 -0.16 -14.45
N GLU A 378 39.86 1.12 -14.52
CA GLU A 378 39.28 1.75 -15.70
C GLU A 378 39.94 3.12 -15.93
N TYR A 379 40.45 3.38 -17.13
CA TYR A 379 41.06 4.67 -17.47
C TYR A 379 40.01 5.67 -17.99
N TYR A 380 40.02 6.89 -17.45
CA TYR A 380 39.03 7.93 -17.76
C TYR A 380 39.57 9.11 -18.57
N SER A 381 40.83 9.06 -19.02
CA SER A 381 41.39 9.93 -20.04
C SER A 381 40.90 9.56 -21.45
N LEU A 382 41.13 10.44 -22.44
CA LEU A 382 40.88 10.10 -23.85
C LEU A 382 42.05 9.34 -24.47
N ASP A 383 43.26 9.58 -23.97
CA ASP A 383 44.49 8.99 -24.49
C ASP A 383 44.52 7.48 -24.23
N ASP A 384 45.08 6.72 -25.17
CA ASP A 384 45.24 5.25 -25.06
C ASP A 384 46.35 4.82 -24.08
N GLN A 385 46.87 5.76 -23.28
CA GLN A 385 47.84 5.43 -22.22
C GLN A 385 47.11 4.74 -21.06
N SER A 386 47.35 3.44 -20.93
CA SER A 386 46.91 2.60 -19.81
C SER A 386 47.94 2.54 -18.67
N THR A 387 48.84 3.52 -18.61
CA THR A 387 49.89 3.62 -17.59
C THR A 387 49.91 5.03 -17.02
N ASP A 388 49.81 5.15 -15.70
CA ASP A 388 49.87 6.44 -15.01
C ASP A 388 51.31 6.91 -14.82
N ASP A 389 51.54 8.23 -14.88
CA ASP A 389 52.68 8.86 -14.24
C ASP A 389 52.52 8.79 -12.71
N GLU A 390 53.36 7.97 -12.07
CA GLU A 390 53.29 7.73 -10.64
C GLU A 390 53.87 8.87 -9.80
N ALA A 391 54.49 9.89 -10.40
CA ALA A 391 55.06 11.00 -9.66
C ALA A 391 53.99 11.80 -8.89
N ILE A 392 54.38 12.30 -7.72
CA ILE A 392 53.58 13.21 -6.91
C ILE A 392 54.14 14.62 -7.10
N TYR A 393 53.32 15.50 -7.65
CA TYR A 393 53.67 16.89 -7.91
C TYR A 393 53.07 17.80 -6.86
N THR A 394 53.84 18.79 -6.41
CA THR A 394 53.28 19.91 -5.63
C THR A 394 52.32 20.70 -6.51
N PHE A 395 51.21 21.14 -5.94
CA PHE A 395 50.24 22.00 -6.61
C PHE A 395 50.15 23.33 -5.86
N GLU A 396 50.02 24.41 -6.61
CA GLU A 396 49.79 25.75 -6.08
C GLU A 396 48.52 26.28 -6.72
N VAL A 397 47.58 26.76 -5.91
CA VAL A 397 46.38 27.43 -6.40
C VAL A 397 46.83 28.77 -7.00
N LYS A 398 46.72 28.88 -8.32
CA LYS A 398 47.11 30.09 -9.04
C LYS A 398 46.15 30.37 -10.18
N VAL A 399 45.27 31.35 -9.95
CA VAL A 399 44.25 31.77 -10.91
C VAL A 399 44.77 32.96 -11.71
N PRO A 400 44.79 32.89 -13.05
CA PRO A 400 45.21 34.02 -13.89
C PRO A 400 44.33 35.26 -13.69
N ASP A 401 44.94 36.46 -13.74
CA ASP A 401 44.19 37.73 -13.65
C ASP A 401 43.10 37.85 -14.72
N SER A 402 43.28 37.22 -15.89
CA SER A 402 42.27 37.21 -16.95
C SER A 402 40.95 36.57 -16.51
N VAL A 403 40.99 35.52 -15.67
CA VAL A 403 39.79 34.86 -15.14
C VAL A 403 39.06 35.76 -14.15
N LEU A 404 39.80 36.49 -13.32
CA LEU A 404 39.22 37.44 -12.35
C LEU A 404 38.65 38.68 -13.04
N ASN A 405 39.32 39.17 -14.08
CA ASN A 405 38.85 40.28 -14.89
C ASN A 405 37.56 39.92 -15.64
N ASP A 406 37.49 38.73 -16.24
CA ASP A 406 36.27 38.23 -16.87
C ASP A 406 35.13 38.09 -15.85
N LEU A 407 35.40 37.52 -14.68
CA LEU A 407 34.43 37.44 -13.58
C LEU A 407 33.87 38.82 -13.20
N GLN A 408 34.73 39.82 -13.00
CA GLN A 408 34.32 41.19 -12.67
C GLN A 408 33.42 41.81 -13.74
N VAL A 409 33.76 41.61 -15.03
CA VAL A 409 32.92 42.07 -16.15
C VAL A 409 31.54 41.39 -16.11
N ARG A 410 31.46 40.09 -15.86
CA ARG A 410 30.20 39.34 -15.80
C ARG A 410 29.36 39.74 -14.59
N LEU A 411 29.96 39.89 -13.42
CA LEU A 411 29.29 40.36 -12.21
C LEU A 411 28.68 41.74 -12.44
N ASN A 412 29.46 42.69 -12.99
CA ASN A 412 29.00 44.04 -13.28
C ASN A 412 27.81 44.07 -14.25
N ASN A 413 27.77 43.15 -15.22
CA ASN A 413 26.71 43.04 -16.21
C ASN A 413 25.55 42.08 -15.82
N THR A 414 25.48 41.68 -14.55
CA THR A 414 24.42 40.78 -14.06
C THR A 414 23.04 41.39 -14.28
N LYS A 415 22.13 40.64 -14.91
CA LYS A 415 20.71 40.98 -15.02
C LYS A 415 19.93 40.35 -13.88
N PHE A 416 19.35 41.17 -13.02
CA PHE A 416 18.47 40.73 -11.94
C PHE A 416 17.01 40.69 -12.37
N PHE A 417 16.22 39.89 -11.67
CA PHE A 417 14.78 39.77 -11.83
C PHE A 417 14.07 40.36 -10.60
N GLN A 418 12.81 40.76 -10.78
CA GLN A 418 11.98 41.22 -9.66
C GLN A 418 11.61 40.02 -8.77
N THR A 419 11.83 40.15 -7.47
CA THR A 419 11.42 39.13 -6.48
C THR A 419 9.92 39.22 -6.22
N LEU A 420 9.28 38.07 -6.01
CA LEU A 420 7.88 38.00 -5.59
C LEU A 420 7.74 38.54 -4.16
N GLU A 421 6.70 39.33 -3.91
CA GLU A 421 6.45 39.90 -2.58
C GLU A 421 6.32 38.80 -1.51
N ASN A 422 6.99 38.96 -0.37
CA ASN A 422 6.97 38.04 0.78
C ASN A 422 7.37 36.58 0.45
N SER A 423 8.23 36.38 -0.57
CA SER A 423 8.68 35.04 -0.98
C SER A 423 9.97 34.56 -0.27
N SER A 424 10.72 35.47 0.36
CA SER A 424 11.99 35.18 1.04
C SER A 424 12.88 34.23 0.22
N PHE A 425 13.31 33.09 0.77
CA PHE A 425 14.06 32.04 0.06
C PHE A 425 13.19 30.84 -0.37
N PHE A 426 11.88 30.90 -0.14
CA PHE A 426 10.95 29.80 -0.38
C PHE A 426 10.81 29.43 -1.87
N TYR A 427 11.12 30.36 -2.78
CA TYR A 427 11.18 30.14 -4.23
C TYR A 427 12.63 29.96 -4.74
N GLY A 428 13.56 29.69 -3.84
CA GLY A 428 15.01 29.74 -4.08
C GLY A 428 15.62 31.09 -3.70
N SER A 429 16.91 31.28 -4.01
CA SER A 429 17.68 32.47 -3.61
C SER A 429 16.98 33.80 -3.95
N ASN A 430 16.80 34.63 -2.93
CA ASN A 430 16.13 35.92 -3.03
C ASN A 430 16.97 36.94 -3.84
N ALA A 431 16.36 37.61 -4.84
CA ALA A 431 17.14 38.51 -5.70
C ALA A 431 17.66 39.75 -4.95
N ASN A 432 16.95 40.24 -3.93
CA ASN A 432 17.43 41.38 -3.12
C ASN A 432 18.69 41.00 -2.33
N PHE A 433 18.73 39.80 -1.75
CA PHE A 433 19.94 39.29 -1.14
C PHE A 433 21.07 39.14 -2.17
N LEU A 434 20.79 38.53 -3.33
CA LEU A 434 21.79 38.34 -4.38
C LEU A 434 22.38 39.65 -4.90
N HIS A 435 21.63 40.76 -4.90
CA HIS A 435 22.17 42.09 -5.16
C HIS A 435 23.28 42.45 -4.16
N SER A 436 22.97 42.38 -2.87
CA SER A 436 23.94 42.69 -1.81
C SER A 436 25.14 41.73 -1.81
N PHE A 437 24.90 40.46 -2.16
CA PHE A 437 25.95 39.45 -2.28
C PHE A 437 26.89 39.74 -3.45
N ARG A 438 26.34 40.08 -4.63
CA ARG A 438 27.14 40.53 -5.79
C ARG A 438 27.97 41.76 -5.43
N ASP A 439 27.37 42.74 -4.76
CA ASP A 439 28.07 43.97 -4.40
C ASP A 439 29.23 43.70 -3.44
N TYR A 440 29.06 42.77 -2.49
CA TYR A 440 30.15 42.31 -1.63
C TYR A 440 31.22 41.56 -2.43
N TRP A 441 30.82 40.66 -3.34
CA TRP A 441 31.75 39.89 -4.18
C TRP A 441 32.59 40.81 -5.07
N MET A 442 32.00 41.88 -5.63
CA MET A 442 32.72 42.82 -6.47
C MET A 442 33.64 43.76 -5.68
N ASN A 443 33.18 44.27 -4.53
CA ASN A 443 33.80 45.42 -3.89
C ASN A 443 34.54 45.11 -2.58
N SER A 444 34.32 43.94 -1.98
CA SER A 444 34.84 43.61 -0.65
C SER A 444 35.61 42.29 -0.61
N TYR A 445 35.14 41.27 -1.33
CA TYR A 445 35.82 39.98 -1.38
C TYR A 445 37.12 40.06 -2.19
N ASN A 446 38.23 39.62 -1.58
CA ASN A 446 39.55 39.59 -2.23
C ASN A 446 39.98 38.15 -2.53
N TRP A 447 39.90 37.75 -3.81
CA TRP A 447 40.37 36.44 -4.23
C TRP A 447 41.86 36.23 -3.96
N ARG A 448 42.71 37.26 -4.09
CA ARG A 448 44.17 37.10 -3.93
C ARG A 448 44.56 36.78 -2.49
N GLU A 449 43.83 37.35 -1.52
CA GLU A 449 43.98 36.97 -0.11
C GLU A 449 43.48 35.54 0.15
N THR A 450 42.34 35.18 -0.44
CA THR A 450 41.80 33.81 -0.34
C THR A 450 42.73 32.78 -0.98
N GLU A 451 43.32 33.09 -2.13
CA GLU A 451 44.29 32.27 -2.85
C GLU A 451 45.55 32.05 -2.01
N ALA A 452 46.07 33.11 -1.36
CA ALA A 452 47.17 32.98 -0.42
C ALA A 452 46.80 32.13 0.81
N MET A 453 45.58 32.29 1.32
CA MET A 453 45.07 31.49 2.44
C MET A 453 44.95 30.01 2.08
N LEU A 454 44.42 29.68 0.90
CA LEU A 454 44.34 28.31 0.39
C LEU A 454 45.74 27.68 0.30
N ASN A 455 46.71 28.42 -0.25
CA ASN A 455 48.10 27.96 -0.37
C ASN A 455 48.87 27.85 0.96
N ASN A 456 48.28 28.20 2.11
CA ASN A 456 48.84 27.82 3.42
C ASN A 456 48.72 26.31 3.67
N PHE A 457 47.85 25.62 2.95
CA PHE A 457 47.78 24.17 2.92
C PHE A 457 48.72 23.60 1.86
N LYS A 458 49.26 22.40 2.10
CA LYS A 458 50.10 21.72 1.10
C LYS A 458 49.21 20.93 0.16
N HIS A 459 49.13 21.40 -1.08
CA HIS A 459 48.38 20.74 -2.15
C HIS A 459 49.31 19.91 -3.04
N PHE A 460 48.76 18.83 -3.57
CA PHE A 460 49.47 17.92 -4.45
C PHE A 460 48.55 17.43 -5.58
N ARG A 461 49.18 16.97 -6.67
CA ARG A 461 48.52 16.24 -7.75
C ARG A 461 49.32 15.00 -8.12
N THR A 462 48.63 13.94 -8.47
CA THR A 462 49.24 12.72 -9.01
C THR A 462 48.27 12.02 -9.96
N GLN A 463 48.79 11.32 -10.96
CA GLN A 463 47.94 10.65 -11.94
C GLN A 463 47.45 9.30 -11.39
N ILE A 464 46.14 9.08 -11.49
CA ILE A 464 45.46 7.84 -11.13
C ILE A 464 44.40 7.56 -12.18
N GLU A 465 44.50 6.43 -12.86
CA GLU A 465 43.56 6.00 -13.89
C GLU A 465 43.36 7.06 -15.01
N GLY A 466 44.45 7.72 -15.39
CA GLY A 466 44.48 8.77 -16.39
C GLY A 466 43.97 10.14 -15.92
N LEU A 467 43.64 10.31 -14.63
CA LEU A 467 43.16 11.55 -14.05
C LEU A 467 44.20 12.15 -13.11
N ASN A 468 44.51 13.44 -13.24
CA ASN A 468 45.34 14.13 -12.26
C ASN A 468 44.48 14.51 -11.04
N VAL A 469 44.58 13.70 -9.98
CA VAL A 469 43.81 13.84 -8.75
C VAL A 469 44.49 14.84 -7.82
N HIS A 470 43.78 15.92 -7.49
CA HIS A 470 44.19 16.92 -6.53
C HIS A 470 43.84 16.48 -5.09
N TYR A 471 44.72 16.77 -4.13
CA TYR A 471 44.45 16.59 -2.71
C TYR A 471 45.27 17.53 -1.83
N ILE A 472 44.71 17.88 -0.66
CA ILE A 472 45.48 18.44 0.46
C ILE A 472 46.09 17.29 1.24
N HIS A 473 47.36 17.44 1.65
CA HIS A 473 48.03 16.52 2.56
C HIS A 473 48.59 17.29 3.76
N ALA A 474 47.90 17.18 4.90
CA ALA A 474 48.27 17.84 6.13
C ALA A 474 48.79 16.81 7.15
N LYS A 475 49.92 17.14 7.78
CA LYS A 475 50.56 16.30 8.80
C LYS A 475 50.67 17.07 10.11
N PRO A 476 50.63 16.39 11.26
CA PRO A 476 51.10 16.98 12.52
C PRO A 476 52.54 17.50 12.34
N ALA A 477 52.93 18.50 13.14
CA ALA A 477 54.29 19.01 13.13
C ALA A 477 55.31 17.90 13.47
N GLU A 478 56.49 17.93 12.85
CA GLU A 478 57.51 16.88 13.03
C GLU A 478 58.01 16.78 14.48
N ASP A 479 58.00 17.89 15.22
CA ASP A 479 58.37 17.98 16.63
C ASP A 479 57.18 17.77 17.59
N SER A 480 56.03 17.33 17.08
CA SER A 480 54.84 17.07 17.89
C SER A 480 55.03 15.90 18.86
N LYS A 481 54.33 15.97 20.00
CA LYS A 481 54.44 14.98 21.10
C LYS A 481 53.36 13.89 21.02
N TYR A 482 52.96 13.50 19.82
CA TYR A 482 51.96 12.44 19.58
C TYR A 482 52.65 11.07 19.52
N ASP A 483 52.13 10.09 20.26
CA ASP A 483 52.67 8.72 20.30
C ASP A 483 52.36 7.96 19.00
N THR A 484 51.29 8.35 18.30
CA THR A 484 50.85 7.71 17.05
C THR A 484 50.21 8.74 16.13
N VAL A 485 50.42 8.57 14.83
CA VAL A 485 49.76 9.37 13.78
C VAL A 485 48.99 8.44 12.87
N TYR A 486 47.67 8.62 12.79
CA TYR A 486 46.81 7.80 11.95
C TYR A 486 46.48 8.51 10.64
N PRO A 487 46.58 7.85 9.47
CA PRO A 487 46.09 8.42 8.23
C PRO A 487 44.56 8.52 8.24
N LEU A 488 44.02 9.67 7.83
CA LEU A 488 42.60 9.95 7.70
C LEU A 488 42.29 10.42 6.28
N LEU A 489 41.49 9.64 5.54
CA LEU A 489 40.91 10.06 4.28
C LEU A 489 39.65 10.90 4.56
N LEU A 490 39.66 12.16 4.15
CA LEU A 490 38.61 13.14 4.42
C LEU A 490 37.94 13.58 3.11
N VAL A 491 36.70 13.15 2.86
CA VAL A 491 36.05 13.28 1.53
C VAL A 491 34.84 14.21 1.59
N HIS A 492 34.82 15.23 0.71
CA HIS A 492 33.75 16.23 0.63
C HIS A 492 32.55 15.77 -0.21
N GLY A 493 31.54 16.63 -0.30
CA GLY A 493 30.31 16.43 -1.06
C GLY A 493 30.11 17.38 -2.24
N TRP A 494 28.85 17.56 -2.62
CA TRP A 494 28.34 18.60 -3.51
C TRP A 494 27.22 19.37 -2.77
N PRO A 495 27.08 20.69 -2.91
CA PRO A 495 27.89 21.61 -3.72
C PRO A 495 29.12 22.13 -2.96
N GLY A 496 29.66 21.32 -2.05
CA GLY A 496 30.86 21.65 -1.30
C GLY A 496 32.16 21.32 -2.03
N SER A 497 33.28 21.53 -1.36
CA SER A 497 34.61 21.25 -1.87
C SER A 497 35.58 21.07 -0.71
N ILE A 498 36.87 20.96 -1.01
CA ILE A 498 37.93 20.96 0.02
C ILE A 498 37.89 22.20 0.92
N SER A 499 37.23 23.29 0.52
CA SER A 499 37.08 24.49 1.36
C SER A 499 36.34 24.22 2.67
N GLU A 500 35.45 23.22 2.70
CA GLU A 500 34.74 22.79 3.91
C GLU A 500 35.72 22.33 5.01
N PHE A 501 36.91 21.88 4.62
CA PHE A 501 37.87 21.28 5.53
C PHE A 501 38.92 22.24 6.06
N LEU A 502 38.99 23.48 5.57
CA LEU A 502 40.03 24.43 5.94
C LEU A 502 40.04 24.73 7.45
N LYS A 503 38.85 24.74 8.09
CA LYS A 503 38.73 24.94 9.55
C LYS A 503 39.01 23.67 10.35
N ILE A 504 38.63 22.49 9.85
CA ILE A 504 38.74 21.24 10.61
C ILE A 504 40.12 20.58 10.53
N ILE A 505 40.83 20.74 9.41
CA ILE A 505 42.16 20.14 9.22
C ILE A 505 43.15 20.56 10.33
N PRO A 506 43.29 21.85 10.69
CA PRO A 506 44.17 22.26 11.80
C PRO A 506 43.85 21.58 13.13
N ILE A 507 42.56 21.32 13.39
CA ILE A 507 42.08 20.64 14.61
C ILE A 507 42.45 19.15 14.56
N LEU A 508 42.29 18.51 13.41
CA LEU A 508 42.57 17.09 13.24
C LEU A 508 44.06 16.75 13.30
N ILE A 509 44.95 17.64 12.84
CA ILE A 509 46.40 17.41 12.88
C ILE A 509 47.04 17.83 14.22
N ASP A 510 46.35 18.62 15.05
CA ASP A 510 46.84 19.07 16.35
C ASP A 510 45.73 19.15 17.42
N PRO A 511 45.09 18.03 17.78
CA PRO A 511 43.93 18.00 18.68
C PRO A 511 44.23 18.59 20.07
N MET A 512 45.46 18.43 20.59
CA MET A 512 45.83 18.93 21.91
C MET A 512 45.75 20.46 21.99
N LYS A 513 46.15 21.17 20.92
CA LYS A 513 46.04 22.63 20.83
C LYS A 513 44.59 23.12 20.85
N HIS A 514 43.66 22.23 20.49
CA HIS A 514 42.23 22.48 20.47
C HIS A 514 41.48 21.83 21.66
N SER A 515 42.20 21.39 22.70
CA SER A 515 41.62 20.76 23.90
C SER A 515 40.80 19.49 23.65
N ILE A 516 41.11 18.74 22.58
CA ILE A 516 40.49 17.45 22.26
C ILE A 516 41.45 16.33 22.69
N GLY A 517 40.95 15.36 23.46
CA GLY A 517 41.75 14.22 23.91
C GLY A 517 40.97 13.18 24.72
N TYR A 518 41.24 11.90 24.42
CA TYR A 518 40.53 10.75 24.99
C TYR A 518 41.51 9.70 25.53
N GLY A 519 42.47 10.13 26.35
CA GLY A 519 43.45 9.28 27.05
C GLY A 519 44.73 8.97 26.27
N LYS A 520 44.65 8.55 25.01
CA LYS A 520 45.82 8.32 24.14
C LYS A 520 46.23 9.60 23.41
N LYS A 521 47.54 9.84 23.29
CA LYS A 521 48.08 10.96 22.51
C LYS A 521 48.32 10.53 21.06
N TYR A 522 47.33 10.74 20.21
CA TYR A 522 47.48 10.57 18.77
C TYR A 522 46.91 11.75 18.02
N ALA A 523 47.37 11.94 16.79
CA ALA A 523 46.83 12.91 15.85
C ALA A 523 46.53 12.25 14.51
N PHE A 524 45.79 12.95 13.65
CA PHE A 524 45.58 12.49 12.28
C PHE A 524 46.57 13.13 11.31
N GLU A 525 47.04 12.36 10.36
CA GLU A 525 47.59 12.85 9.09
C GLU A 525 46.44 12.84 8.08
N VAL A 526 46.02 14.01 7.62
CA VAL A 526 44.81 14.18 6.81
C VAL A 526 45.15 14.20 5.32
N ILE A 527 44.46 13.36 4.55
CA ILE A 527 44.45 13.34 3.09
C ILE A 527 43.05 13.75 2.66
N ALA A 528 42.90 14.95 2.11
CA ALA A 528 41.61 15.50 1.68
C ALA A 528 41.60 15.69 0.15
N PRO A 529 41.20 14.66 -0.63
CA PRO A 529 41.17 14.75 -2.07
C PRO A 529 39.96 15.54 -2.58
N SER A 530 40.14 16.20 -3.72
CA SER A 530 39.02 16.63 -4.53
C SER A 530 38.49 15.45 -5.35
N ILE A 531 37.18 15.21 -5.31
CA ILE A 531 36.55 14.17 -6.14
C ILE A 531 36.84 14.46 -7.61
N PRO A 532 37.23 13.48 -8.45
CA PRO A 532 37.46 13.77 -9.87
C PRO A 532 36.23 14.39 -10.56
N GLY A 533 36.46 15.50 -11.26
CA GLY A 533 35.41 16.39 -11.74
C GLY A 533 34.98 17.50 -10.78
N PHE A 534 35.61 17.61 -9.61
CA PHE A 534 35.39 18.68 -8.63
C PHE A 534 36.71 19.41 -8.34
N ALA A 535 36.60 20.71 -8.05
CA ALA A 535 37.73 21.59 -7.78
C ALA A 535 38.87 21.36 -8.80
N TRP A 536 40.10 21.14 -8.34
CA TRP A 536 41.27 20.99 -9.20
C TRP A 536 41.62 19.54 -9.58
N SER A 537 40.74 18.57 -9.31
CA SER A 537 40.88 17.21 -9.86
C SER A 537 40.31 17.15 -11.27
N ASP A 538 41.03 16.49 -12.19
CA ASP A 538 40.60 16.39 -13.58
C ASP A 538 39.19 15.80 -13.71
N ALA A 539 38.41 16.35 -14.64
CA ALA A 539 37.11 15.80 -14.99
C ALA A 539 37.26 14.50 -15.80
N PRO A 540 36.52 13.43 -15.45
CA PRO A 540 36.45 12.23 -16.27
C PRO A 540 35.99 12.55 -17.70
N LYS A 541 36.74 12.06 -18.70
CA LYS A 541 36.41 12.26 -20.13
C LYS A 541 35.59 11.10 -20.72
N ARG A 542 35.42 10.00 -19.96
CA ARG A 542 34.62 8.83 -20.31
C ARG A 542 33.48 8.64 -19.29
N LYS A 543 32.38 8.01 -19.72
CA LYS A 543 31.26 7.61 -18.85
C LYS A 543 31.70 6.53 -17.87
N GLY A 544 30.92 6.31 -16.81
CA GLY A 544 31.15 5.28 -15.80
C GLY A 544 31.77 5.79 -14.50
N PHE A 545 32.19 7.06 -14.42
CA PHE A 545 32.80 7.62 -13.22
C PHE A 545 31.76 8.01 -12.15
N GLY A 546 31.36 7.03 -11.35
CA GLY A 546 30.47 7.21 -10.19
C GLY A 546 31.18 6.96 -8.85
N PRO A 547 30.43 6.87 -7.73
CA PRO A 547 31.00 6.70 -6.39
C PRO A 547 31.94 5.50 -6.22
N ALA A 548 31.67 4.38 -6.90
CA ALA A 548 32.54 3.21 -6.84
C ALA A 548 33.89 3.42 -7.55
N ALA A 549 33.90 4.19 -8.66
CA ALA A 549 35.14 4.57 -9.34
C ALA A 549 35.95 5.56 -8.48
N ALA A 550 35.28 6.54 -7.87
CA ALA A 550 35.92 7.46 -6.93
C ALA A 550 36.56 6.74 -5.72
N ALA A 551 35.85 5.74 -5.15
CA ALA A 551 36.38 4.91 -4.07
C ALA A 551 37.66 4.16 -4.48
N ARG A 552 37.68 3.59 -5.70
CA ARG A 552 38.87 2.91 -6.26
C ARG A 552 40.03 3.89 -6.48
N VAL A 553 39.76 5.06 -7.07
CA VAL A 553 40.77 6.10 -7.31
C VAL A 553 41.37 6.59 -5.99
N PHE A 554 40.57 6.83 -4.96
CA PHE A 554 41.09 7.24 -3.65
C PHE A 554 41.85 6.14 -2.93
N LEU A 555 41.47 4.88 -3.10
CA LEU A 555 42.25 3.76 -2.58
C LEU A 555 43.65 3.72 -3.22
N LYS A 556 43.72 3.87 -4.55
CA LYS A 556 44.98 3.96 -5.29
C LYS A 556 45.81 5.18 -4.88
N LEU A 557 45.16 6.31 -4.59
CA LEU A 557 45.84 7.49 -4.03
C LEU A 557 46.52 7.13 -2.70
N LEU A 558 45.80 6.45 -1.81
CA LEU A 558 46.36 6.01 -0.54
C LEU A 558 47.48 4.99 -0.72
N ASP A 559 47.40 4.09 -1.71
CA ASP A 559 48.51 3.19 -2.04
C ASP A 559 49.74 3.96 -2.57
N ARG A 560 49.54 4.96 -3.43
CA ARG A 560 50.60 5.86 -3.90
C ARG A 560 51.28 6.60 -2.75
N LEU A 561 50.52 6.93 -1.71
CA LEU A 561 50.99 7.57 -0.47
C LEU A 561 51.48 6.57 0.59
N ASN A 562 51.55 5.26 0.25
CA ASN A 562 51.94 4.17 1.15
C ASN A 562 51.09 4.07 2.43
N LYS A 563 49.81 4.44 2.38
CA LYS A 563 48.86 4.39 3.50
C LYS A 563 48.04 3.09 3.44
N ARG A 564 48.60 2.01 3.98
CA ARG A 564 47.97 0.68 3.96
C ARG A 564 46.74 0.57 4.85
N ARG A 565 46.77 1.16 6.05
CA ARG A 565 45.63 1.23 6.96
C ARG A 565 45.30 2.67 7.31
N PHE A 566 44.02 3.03 7.31
CA PHE A 566 43.57 4.42 7.44
C PHE A 566 42.14 4.49 7.98
N TYR A 567 41.77 5.64 8.52
CA TYR A 567 40.40 6.01 8.81
C TYR A 567 39.76 6.65 7.58
N CYS A 568 38.44 6.50 7.44
CA CYS A 568 37.65 7.22 6.44
C CYS A 568 36.67 8.16 7.14
N GLN A 569 36.53 9.38 6.62
CA GLN A 569 35.50 10.33 7.03
C GLN A 569 34.82 10.95 5.81
N GLY A 570 33.49 11.10 5.86
CA GLY A 570 32.78 11.89 4.86
C GLY A 570 31.31 12.18 5.18
N GLY A 571 30.83 13.29 4.64
CA GLY A 571 29.41 13.66 4.50
C GLY A 571 28.98 13.56 3.03
N ASP A 572 27.69 13.69 2.73
CA ASP A 572 27.15 13.73 1.35
C ASP A 572 27.76 12.64 0.42
N TRP A 573 28.34 12.98 -0.74
CA TRP A 573 29.04 12.02 -1.61
C TRP A 573 30.23 11.35 -0.93
N GLY A 574 30.96 12.08 -0.11
CA GLY A 574 32.06 11.55 0.69
C GLY A 574 31.61 10.41 1.59
N SER A 575 30.41 10.48 2.16
CA SER A 575 29.85 9.41 2.98
C SER A 575 29.62 8.12 2.18
N ILE A 576 29.15 8.26 0.94
CA ILE A 576 28.89 7.14 0.03
C ILE A 576 30.22 6.52 -0.41
N ILE A 577 31.18 7.35 -0.82
CA ILE A 577 32.51 6.91 -1.26
C ILE A 577 33.25 6.21 -0.11
N ALA A 578 33.30 6.82 1.08
CA ALA A 578 33.93 6.26 2.27
C ALA A 578 33.28 4.92 2.67
N SER A 579 31.95 4.81 2.59
CA SER A 579 31.23 3.57 2.84
C SER A 579 31.60 2.48 1.84
N ILE A 580 31.73 2.80 0.54
CA ILE A 580 32.15 1.84 -0.48
C ILE A 580 33.57 1.34 -0.21
N ILE A 581 34.51 2.23 0.16
CA ILE A 581 35.86 1.83 0.55
C ILE A 581 35.82 0.85 1.72
N ALA A 582 35.03 1.14 2.76
CA ALA A 582 34.87 0.27 3.93
C ALA A 582 34.15 -1.06 3.62
N GLN A 583 33.34 -1.13 2.57
CA GLN A 583 32.68 -2.35 2.12
C GLN A 583 33.61 -3.25 1.30
N VAL A 584 34.38 -2.66 0.39
CA VAL A 584 35.19 -3.41 -0.59
C VAL A 584 36.57 -3.75 -0.03
N TYR A 585 37.13 -2.92 0.84
CA TYR A 585 38.47 -3.09 1.44
C TYR A 585 38.44 -2.99 2.98
N PRO A 586 37.57 -3.77 3.67
CA PRO A 586 37.37 -3.65 5.11
C PRO A 586 38.65 -3.87 5.94
N GLU A 587 39.59 -4.68 5.46
CA GLU A 587 40.87 -4.95 6.12
C GLU A 587 41.80 -3.73 6.18
N ARG A 588 41.61 -2.77 5.27
CA ARG A 588 42.39 -1.54 5.22
C ARG A 588 41.79 -0.41 6.06
N VAL A 589 40.48 -0.42 6.28
CA VAL A 589 39.80 0.64 7.02
C VAL A 589 39.85 0.35 8.52
N ILE A 590 40.50 1.23 9.28
CA ILE A 590 40.59 1.13 10.75
C ILE A 590 39.21 1.45 11.36
N GLY A 591 38.56 2.50 10.87
CA GLY A 591 37.22 2.91 11.27
C GLY A 591 36.60 3.85 10.23
N LEU A 592 35.27 3.81 10.12
CA LEU A 592 34.48 4.67 9.24
C LEU A 592 33.71 5.69 10.09
N HIS A 593 33.92 6.98 9.88
CA HIS A 593 33.16 8.05 10.53
C HIS A 593 32.31 8.80 9.52
N LEU A 594 31.02 8.99 9.79
CA LEU A 594 30.09 9.65 8.87
C LEU A 594 29.34 10.77 9.58
N ASN A 595 29.23 11.93 8.93
CA ASN A 595 28.29 12.98 9.35
C ASN A 595 27.00 13.00 8.51
N THR A 596 26.89 12.09 7.52
CA THR A 596 25.68 11.82 6.74
C THR A 596 25.58 10.31 6.47
N ALA A 597 24.74 9.59 7.21
CA ALA A 597 24.65 8.13 7.06
C ALA A 597 23.60 7.73 6.01
N PHE A 598 24.03 7.47 4.76
CA PHE A 598 23.11 7.10 3.68
C PHE A 598 22.58 5.66 3.80
N VAL A 599 21.31 5.50 4.20
CA VAL A 599 20.63 4.20 4.38
C VAL A 599 19.64 3.91 3.23
N PRO A 600 19.35 2.63 2.93
CA PRO A 600 18.44 2.23 1.86
C PRO A 600 16.94 2.41 2.21
N GLY A 601 16.56 3.58 2.75
CA GLY A 601 15.23 3.99 3.25
C GLY A 601 14.04 3.08 2.90
N ILE A 602 13.19 3.50 1.95
CA ILE A 602 12.02 2.71 1.51
C ILE A 602 12.39 1.45 0.72
N ALA A 603 13.64 1.34 0.25
CA ALA A 603 14.12 0.18 -0.48
C ALA A 603 14.41 -1.02 0.45
N HIS A 604 14.54 -0.79 1.75
CA HIS A 604 14.76 -1.82 2.75
C HIS A 604 13.44 -2.22 3.41
N PRO A 605 12.96 -3.48 3.24
CA PRO A 605 11.64 -3.89 3.71
C PRO A 605 11.39 -3.65 5.19
N MET A 606 12.41 -3.85 6.04
CA MET A 606 12.27 -3.62 7.48
C MET A 606 12.28 -2.14 7.88
N ILE A 607 12.93 -1.27 7.10
CA ILE A 607 12.87 0.18 7.35
C ILE A 607 11.49 0.68 6.93
N LEU A 608 11.00 0.27 5.76
CA LEU A 608 9.64 0.58 5.31
C LEU A 608 8.58 0.10 6.31
N LEU A 609 8.68 -1.14 6.79
CA LEU A 609 7.77 -1.66 7.80
C LEU A 609 7.81 -0.83 9.09
N LYS A 610 9.01 -0.48 9.58
CA LYS A 610 9.16 0.39 10.77
C LYS A 610 8.56 1.77 10.53
N GLN A 611 8.80 2.38 9.37
CA GLN A 611 8.23 3.69 9.02
C GLN A 611 6.70 3.66 9.02
N LEU A 612 6.09 2.63 8.42
CA LEU A 612 4.63 2.47 8.37
C LEU A 612 4.02 2.18 9.76
N LEU A 613 4.64 1.31 10.55
CA LEU A 613 4.18 1.03 11.91
C LEU A 613 4.29 2.26 12.81
N GLY A 614 5.38 3.03 12.69
CA GLY A 614 5.59 4.21 13.52
C GLY A 614 4.69 5.41 13.17
N ILE A 615 3.90 5.35 12.09
CA ILE A 615 2.80 6.31 11.89
C ILE A 615 1.80 6.22 13.04
N TYR A 616 1.55 5.00 13.53
CA TYR A 616 0.61 4.73 14.61
C TYR A 616 1.30 4.52 15.96
N PHE A 617 2.52 3.96 15.96
CA PHE A 617 3.25 3.55 17.16
C PHE A 617 4.74 3.95 17.08
N PRO A 618 5.08 5.26 17.03
CA PRO A 618 6.45 5.73 16.76
C PRO A 618 7.46 5.26 17.82
N GLU A 619 7.07 5.26 19.09
CA GLU A 619 7.91 4.84 20.23
C GLU A 619 8.34 3.37 20.17
N PHE A 620 7.59 2.52 19.44
CA PHE A 620 7.91 1.10 19.31
C PHE A 620 9.02 0.83 18.27
N VAL A 621 9.26 1.76 17.35
CA VAL A 621 10.12 1.53 16.18
C VAL A 621 11.34 2.45 16.12
N ILE A 622 11.24 3.65 16.70
CA ILE A 622 12.27 4.69 16.67
C ILE A 622 12.34 5.34 18.06
N ASP A 623 13.58 5.58 18.52
CA ASP A 623 13.86 6.34 19.73
C ASP A 623 13.17 7.71 19.69
N PRO A 624 12.44 8.14 20.75
CA PRO A 624 11.82 9.45 20.83
C PRO A 624 12.71 10.62 20.38
N ALA A 625 14.01 10.56 20.67
CA ALA A 625 14.97 11.59 20.29
C ALA A 625 15.18 11.71 18.77
N ASP A 626 14.86 10.68 17.99
CA ASP A 626 15.03 10.68 16.52
C ASP A 626 13.70 10.73 15.75
N GLN A 627 12.55 10.70 16.43
CA GLN A 627 11.23 10.63 15.77
C GLN A 627 10.97 11.81 14.82
N TYR A 628 11.42 13.01 15.20
CA TYR A 628 11.26 14.23 14.40
C TYR A 628 11.97 14.18 13.03
N ARG A 629 12.92 13.25 12.85
CA ARG A 629 13.63 13.02 11.58
C ARG A 629 12.75 12.31 10.56
N VAL A 630 11.74 11.57 11.01
CA VAL A 630 10.88 10.73 10.16
C VAL A 630 9.43 11.20 10.17
N TYR A 631 8.94 11.73 11.29
CA TYR A 631 7.53 12.09 11.47
C TYR A 631 7.34 13.61 11.62
N PRO A 632 6.22 14.17 11.09
CA PRO A 632 5.17 13.50 10.30
C PRO A 632 5.65 13.02 8.92
N LEU A 633 5.38 11.75 8.58
CA LEU A 633 5.99 11.09 7.41
C LEU A 633 5.62 11.77 6.10
N MET A 634 4.36 12.19 5.94
CA MET A 634 3.89 12.84 4.71
C MET A 634 4.56 14.21 4.51
N GLU A 635 4.74 14.99 5.58
CA GLU A 635 5.42 16.29 5.51
C GLU A 635 6.89 16.11 5.09
N LYS A 636 7.60 15.14 5.68
CA LYS A 636 8.98 14.82 5.29
C LYS A 636 9.10 14.35 3.84
N LEU A 637 8.12 13.58 3.34
CA LEU A 637 8.09 13.15 1.94
C LEU A 637 7.84 14.33 1.00
N PHE A 638 6.90 15.22 1.29
CA PHE A 638 6.67 16.42 0.48
C PHE A 638 7.88 17.34 0.46
N TYR A 639 8.50 17.57 1.62
CA TYR A 639 9.72 18.35 1.73
C TYR A 639 10.87 17.72 0.92
N SER A 640 11.00 16.39 0.95
CA SER A 640 12.00 15.68 0.13
C SER A 640 11.76 15.89 -1.36
N ILE A 641 10.50 15.94 -1.82
CA ILE A 641 10.16 16.22 -3.22
C ILE A 641 10.55 17.66 -3.58
N GLU A 642 10.16 18.61 -2.75
CA GLU A 642 10.46 20.04 -2.88
C GLU A 642 11.96 20.30 -3.04
N GLU A 643 12.79 19.67 -2.19
CA GLU A 643 14.25 19.85 -2.21
C GLU A 643 14.98 19.02 -3.27
N SER A 644 14.33 18.03 -3.89
CA SER A 644 15.00 17.10 -4.83
C SER A 644 15.16 17.61 -6.27
N GLY A 645 14.70 18.82 -6.57
CA GLY A 645 14.73 19.39 -7.93
C GLY A 645 16.14 19.44 -8.54
N TYR A 646 17.14 19.88 -7.76
CA TYR A 646 18.53 19.94 -8.19
C TYR A 646 19.06 18.53 -8.55
N PHE A 647 18.79 17.55 -7.67
CA PHE A 647 19.25 16.17 -7.80
C PHE A 647 18.69 15.55 -9.08
N HIS A 648 17.40 15.75 -9.36
CA HIS A 648 16.75 15.21 -10.54
C HIS A 648 17.33 15.82 -11.83
N LEU A 649 17.51 17.14 -11.87
CA LEU A 649 18.06 17.82 -13.05
C LEU A 649 19.50 17.38 -13.34
N GLN A 650 20.34 17.29 -12.31
CA GLN A 650 21.74 16.84 -12.44
C GLN A 650 21.86 15.36 -12.79
N SER A 651 20.99 14.51 -12.23
CA SER A 651 20.94 13.07 -12.54
C SER A 651 20.44 12.77 -13.96
N THR A 652 19.85 13.74 -14.65
CA THR A 652 19.25 13.53 -15.98
C THR A 652 19.97 14.28 -17.08
N LYS A 653 20.18 15.60 -16.93
CA LYS A 653 20.67 16.54 -17.95
C LYS A 653 21.73 17.50 -17.38
N PRO A 654 22.84 17.00 -16.78
CA PRO A 654 23.82 17.83 -16.09
C PRO A 654 24.47 18.87 -17.02
N ASP A 655 24.84 18.48 -18.23
CA ASP A 655 25.45 19.38 -19.24
C ASP A 655 24.53 20.55 -19.64
N THR A 656 23.21 20.35 -19.63
CA THR A 656 22.25 21.40 -20.01
C THR A 656 22.16 22.50 -18.97
N VAL A 657 21.95 22.14 -17.70
CA VAL A 657 21.93 23.13 -16.61
C VAL A 657 23.32 23.68 -16.34
N GLY A 658 24.34 22.84 -16.42
CA GLY A 658 25.72 23.23 -16.15
C GLY A 658 26.24 24.28 -17.11
N PHE A 659 25.82 24.28 -18.39
CA PHE A 659 26.20 25.34 -19.34
C PHE A 659 25.74 26.73 -18.86
N ALA A 660 24.52 26.85 -18.32
CA ALA A 660 24.01 28.11 -17.79
C ALA A 660 24.75 28.56 -16.52
N LEU A 661 25.10 27.62 -15.64
CA LEU A 661 25.82 27.90 -14.40
C LEU A 661 27.30 28.23 -14.64
N GLN A 662 27.90 27.63 -15.66
CA GLN A 662 29.29 27.88 -16.05
C GLN A 662 29.48 29.28 -16.65
N ASP A 663 28.50 29.78 -17.41
CA ASP A 663 28.59 31.10 -18.05
C ASP A 663 28.22 32.25 -17.11
N SER A 664 27.34 32.00 -16.13
CA SER A 664 26.80 33.03 -15.24
C SER A 664 27.30 32.89 -13.80
N PRO A 665 28.21 33.76 -13.31
CA PRO A 665 28.73 33.65 -11.94
C PRO A 665 27.64 33.85 -10.87
N MET A 666 26.66 34.73 -11.14
CA MET A 666 25.51 34.89 -10.24
C MET A 666 24.52 33.73 -10.34
N GLY A 667 24.42 33.07 -11.50
CA GLY A 667 23.68 31.82 -11.64
C GLY A 667 24.31 30.71 -10.81
N LEU A 668 25.64 30.54 -10.91
CA LEU A 668 26.42 29.60 -10.10
C LEU A 668 26.26 29.88 -8.61
N ALA A 669 26.49 31.12 -8.18
CA ALA A 669 26.38 31.51 -6.78
C ALA A 669 24.97 31.25 -6.24
N SER A 670 23.93 31.68 -6.96
CA SER A 670 22.53 31.45 -6.56
C SER A 670 22.21 29.97 -6.35
N TYR A 671 22.69 29.11 -7.27
CA TYR A 671 22.43 27.67 -7.24
C TYR A 671 23.16 26.94 -6.11
N ILE A 672 24.35 27.42 -5.72
CA ILE A 672 25.12 26.87 -4.59
C ILE A 672 24.60 27.42 -3.25
N LEU A 673 24.40 28.74 -3.14
CA LEU A 673 24.00 29.41 -1.91
C LEU A 673 22.64 28.93 -1.39
N GLU A 674 21.71 28.64 -2.29
CA GLU A 674 20.40 28.10 -1.89
C GLU A 674 20.55 26.83 -1.04
N LYS A 675 21.54 25.98 -1.36
CA LYS A 675 21.83 24.77 -0.58
C LYS A 675 22.51 25.07 0.76
N PHE A 676 23.43 26.04 0.81
CA PHE A 676 24.00 26.53 2.07
C PHE A 676 22.95 27.15 3.00
N SER A 677 21.82 27.64 2.48
CA SER A 677 20.67 28.06 3.28
C SER A 677 19.89 26.84 3.76
N ALA A 678 19.23 26.13 2.84
CA ALA A 678 18.24 25.11 3.17
C ALA A 678 18.82 23.91 3.94
N TRP A 679 20.07 23.52 3.65
CA TRP A 679 20.70 22.34 4.26
C TRP A 679 21.43 22.63 5.59
N THR A 680 21.58 23.91 5.94
CA THR A 680 22.07 24.34 7.25
C THR A 680 20.93 24.36 8.26
N ASP A 681 19.79 24.92 7.87
CA ASP A 681 18.55 24.90 8.64
C ASP A 681 17.35 25.14 7.71
N THR A 682 16.42 24.19 7.69
CA THR A 682 15.24 24.26 6.81
C THR A 682 14.37 25.48 7.05
N SER A 683 14.40 26.05 8.26
CA SER A 683 13.63 27.26 8.58
C SER A 683 14.16 28.52 7.87
N TYR A 684 15.40 28.48 7.35
CA TYR A 684 16.02 29.64 6.73
C TYR A 684 15.40 30.02 5.38
N GLN A 685 14.62 29.13 4.76
CA GLN A 685 13.82 29.46 3.57
C GLN A 685 12.82 30.60 3.84
N HIS A 686 12.45 30.84 5.10
CA HIS A 686 11.55 31.92 5.51
C HIS A 686 12.28 33.22 5.89
N LEU A 687 13.58 33.31 5.64
CA LEU A 687 14.39 34.51 5.89
C LEU A 687 14.77 35.17 4.56
N ASP A 688 14.69 36.49 4.48
CA ASP A 688 14.98 37.23 3.25
C ASP A 688 16.44 37.13 2.79
N ASP A 689 17.37 36.87 3.72
CA ASP A 689 18.79 36.63 3.45
C ASP A 689 19.16 35.14 3.43
N GLY A 690 18.18 34.25 3.55
CA GLY A 690 18.38 32.80 3.60
C GLY A 690 19.18 32.34 4.81
N GLY A 691 19.31 33.16 5.87
CA GLY A 691 20.11 32.83 7.05
C GLY A 691 21.60 32.58 6.77
N LEU A 692 22.09 32.95 5.58
CA LEU A 692 23.42 32.59 5.08
C LEU A 692 24.56 33.18 5.92
N ARG A 693 24.29 34.24 6.69
CA ARG A 693 25.25 34.91 7.58
C ARG A 693 25.25 34.39 9.02
N LYS A 694 24.38 33.43 9.35
CA LYS A 694 24.25 32.93 10.74
C LYS A 694 25.42 32.03 11.15
N TYR A 695 25.85 31.14 10.24
CA TYR A 695 26.96 30.20 10.48
C TYR A 695 28.19 30.47 9.61
N PHE A 696 28.01 31.12 8.45
CA PHE A 696 29.09 31.36 7.50
C PHE A 696 29.41 32.84 7.37
N THR A 697 30.67 33.14 7.13
CA THR A 697 31.05 34.43 6.55
C THR A 697 30.77 34.42 5.05
N LEU A 698 30.59 35.60 4.45
CA LEU A 698 30.47 35.66 2.98
C LEU A 698 31.74 35.21 2.27
N ASP A 699 32.91 35.42 2.88
CA ASP A 699 34.18 34.98 2.31
C ASP A 699 34.26 33.45 2.26
N GLU A 700 33.72 32.74 3.25
CA GLU A 700 33.66 31.27 3.25
C GLU A 700 32.77 30.73 2.13
N LEU A 701 31.58 31.32 1.98
CA LEU A 701 30.65 30.98 0.90
C LEU A 701 31.26 31.28 -0.48
N LEU A 702 31.87 32.46 -0.63
CA LEU A 702 32.54 32.87 -1.85
C LEU A 702 33.80 32.05 -2.15
N THR A 703 34.54 31.61 -1.14
CA THR A 703 35.69 30.71 -1.32
C THR A 703 35.24 29.43 -2.01
N ASN A 704 34.15 28.81 -1.53
CA ASN A 704 33.60 27.62 -2.16
C ASN A 704 33.12 27.90 -3.60
N ILE A 705 32.34 28.96 -3.81
CA ILE A 705 31.83 29.34 -5.14
C ILE A 705 32.98 29.63 -6.12
N MET A 706 34.02 30.33 -5.66
CA MET A 706 35.18 30.66 -6.47
C MET A 706 36.02 29.44 -6.82
N ILE A 707 36.09 28.42 -5.97
CA ILE A 707 36.71 27.15 -6.35
C ILE A 707 35.96 26.56 -7.55
N TYR A 708 34.63 26.48 -7.51
CA TYR A 708 33.82 26.01 -8.65
C TYR A 708 34.01 26.85 -9.92
N TRP A 709 34.05 28.18 -9.77
CA TRP A 709 34.21 29.11 -10.90
C TRP A 709 35.60 28.99 -11.52
N THR A 710 36.66 29.06 -10.71
CA THR A 710 38.04 29.14 -11.19
C THR A 710 38.58 27.81 -11.67
N SER A 711 38.03 26.69 -11.19
CA SER A 711 38.38 25.35 -11.64
C SER A 711 37.44 24.78 -12.71
N ASP A 712 36.45 25.56 -13.13
CA ASP A 712 35.50 25.22 -14.19
C ASP A 712 34.79 23.85 -14.01
N CYS A 713 34.47 23.51 -12.75
CA CYS A 713 34.07 22.14 -12.41
C CYS A 713 32.56 21.96 -12.20
N ILE A 714 31.72 22.98 -12.41
CA ILE A 714 30.28 22.85 -12.13
C ILE A 714 29.62 21.78 -13.00
N VAL A 715 29.90 21.75 -14.30
CA VAL A 715 29.36 20.72 -15.21
C VAL A 715 29.86 19.33 -14.83
N SER A 716 31.17 19.17 -14.62
CA SER A 716 31.75 17.86 -14.32
C SER A 716 31.29 17.32 -12.97
N SER A 717 31.13 18.18 -11.96
CA SER A 717 30.59 17.78 -10.65
C SER A 717 29.15 17.24 -10.76
N MET A 718 28.32 17.86 -11.59
CA MET A 718 26.94 17.42 -11.82
C MET A 718 26.85 16.11 -12.61
N ARG A 719 27.81 15.82 -13.49
CA ARG A 719 27.88 14.52 -14.18
C ARG A 719 28.05 13.35 -13.19
N PHE A 720 28.64 13.59 -12.01
CA PHE A 720 28.73 12.58 -10.96
C PHE A 720 27.35 12.05 -10.52
N TYR A 721 26.33 12.93 -10.44
CA TYR A 721 24.94 12.53 -10.17
C TYR A 721 24.38 11.65 -11.28
N LYS A 722 24.65 12.00 -12.55
CA LYS A 722 24.23 11.21 -13.72
C LYS A 722 24.81 9.81 -13.69
N GLU A 723 26.10 9.70 -13.41
CA GLU A 723 26.81 8.42 -13.34
C GLU A 723 26.35 7.59 -12.15
N PHE A 724 26.16 8.21 -10.97
CA PHE A 724 25.53 7.56 -9.82
C PHE A 724 24.14 7.00 -10.17
N TYR A 725 23.27 7.80 -10.79
CA TYR A 725 21.92 7.38 -11.14
C TYR A 725 21.90 6.23 -12.15
N GLN A 726 22.86 6.17 -13.08
CA GLN A 726 23.00 5.02 -14.00
C GLN A 726 23.47 3.74 -13.30
N GLN A 727 24.19 3.88 -12.18
CA GLN A 727 24.66 2.77 -11.36
C GLN A 727 23.64 2.30 -10.31
N LEU A 728 22.66 3.15 -9.97
CA LEU A 728 21.53 2.78 -9.10
C LEU A 728 20.78 1.57 -9.69
N GLY A 729 20.59 0.54 -8.85
CA GLY A 729 19.93 -0.71 -9.24
C GLY A 729 20.80 -1.68 -10.06
N ARG A 730 21.98 -1.25 -10.54
CA ARG A 730 22.99 -2.12 -11.18
C ARG A 730 24.09 -2.55 -10.20
N THR A 731 24.33 -1.75 -9.17
CA THR A 731 25.34 -2.01 -8.14
C THR A 731 24.70 -2.37 -6.80
N ARG A 732 25.39 -3.18 -5.99
CA ARG A 732 24.89 -3.69 -4.70
C ARG A 732 25.32 -2.86 -3.49
N TYR A 733 26.24 -1.91 -3.66
CA TYR A 733 26.86 -1.15 -2.57
C TYR A 733 25.84 -0.48 -1.63
N PHE A 734 24.75 0.06 -2.19
CA PHE A 734 23.76 0.82 -1.42
C PHE A 734 22.96 -0.03 -0.43
N ASN A 735 22.71 -1.28 -0.77
CA ASN A 735 21.90 -2.20 0.03
C ASN A 735 22.74 -3.25 0.77
N SER A 736 24.05 -3.27 0.53
CA SER A 736 24.96 -4.19 1.22
C SER A 736 25.38 -3.61 2.57
N PRO A 737 25.59 -4.46 3.59
CA PRO A 737 26.03 -4.01 4.89
C PRO A 737 27.48 -3.51 4.84
N VAL A 738 27.82 -2.61 5.77
CA VAL A 738 29.16 -2.18 6.13
C VAL A 738 29.50 -2.87 7.45
N LEU A 739 30.61 -3.61 7.47
CA LEU A 739 31.04 -4.43 8.62
C LEU A 739 32.20 -3.82 9.41
N VAL A 740 32.80 -2.74 8.91
CA VAL A 740 33.84 -2.00 9.64
C VAL A 740 33.20 -1.22 10.79
N SER A 741 33.89 -1.10 11.92
CA SER A 741 33.47 -0.24 13.04
C SER A 741 33.13 1.15 12.53
N THR A 742 31.88 1.57 12.77
CA THR A 742 31.33 2.81 12.22
C THR A 742 30.89 3.76 13.33
N GLY A 743 31.25 5.04 13.19
CA GLY A 743 30.74 6.15 14.01
C GLY A 743 29.87 7.07 13.15
N VAL A 744 28.78 7.58 13.72
CA VAL A 744 27.89 8.53 13.04
C VAL A 744 27.67 9.76 13.92
N ALA A 745 27.98 10.93 13.38
CA ALA A 745 27.61 12.24 13.92
C ALA A 745 26.28 12.68 13.30
N ALA A 746 25.18 12.56 14.04
CA ALA A 746 23.84 12.88 13.58
C ALA A 746 23.51 14.36 13.86
N PHE A 747 23.81 15.23 12.90
CA PHE A 747 23.48 16.65 12.96
C PHE A 747 21.96 16.89 12.90
N PRO A 748 21.41 17.82 13.71
CA PRO A 748 19.97 17.94 13.85
C PRO A 748 19.26 18.42 12.59
N ASN A 749 19.92 19.29 11.80
CA ASN A 749 19.34 19.92 10.61
C ASN A 749 19.78 19.29 9.28
N ASP A 750 20.63 18.25 9.30
CA ASP A 750 21.01 17.54 8.06
C ASP A 750 19.81 16.75 7.52
N LEU A 751 19.46 17.05 6.27
CA LEU A 751 18.34 16.45 5.53
C LEU A 751 18.46 14.93 5.35
N LEU A 752 19.68 14.42 5.29
CA LEU A 752 19.96 13.02 4.96
C LEU A 752 20.24 12.17 6.21
N THR A 753 20.30 12.79 7.39
CA THR A 753 20.57 12.06 8.64
C THR A 753 19.38 11.20 9.04
N SER A 754 19.63 9.89 9.14
CA SER A 754 18.63 8.89 9.52
C SER A 754 18.69 8.54 11.01
N PRO A 755 17.56 8.12 11.62
CA PRO A 755 17.53 7.59 12.99
C PRO A 755 18.50 6.43 13.20
N GLN A 756 19.01 6.28 14.42
CA GLN A 756 19.93 5.20 14.77
C GLN A 756 19.37 3.81 14.38
N ALA A 757 18.08 3.59 14.65
CA ALA A 757 17.36 2.35 14.35
C ALA A 757 17.33 1.97 12.85
N PHE A 758 17.60 2.92 11.96
CA PHE A 758 17.69 2.70 10.51
C PHE A 758 19.14 2.56 10.06
N VAL A 759 20.05 3.36 10.62
CA VAL A 759 21.50 3.32 10.38
C VAL A 759 22.05 1.91 10.64
N THR A 760 21.61 1.25 11.71
CA THR A 760 22.08 -0.10 12.07
C THR A 760 21.76 -1.20 11.05
N TYR A 761 20.83 -0.99 10.11
CA TYR A 761 20.59 -1.97 9.04
C TYR A 761 21.69 -1.99 7.99
N LYS A 762 22.34 -0.85 7.75
CA LYS A 762 23.46 -0.75 6.81
C LYS A 762 24.79 -0.88 7.54
N TYR A 763 24.97 -0.15 8.64
CA TYR A 763 26.22 -0.13 9.39
C TYR A 763 26.09 -1.07 10.58
N VAL A 764 26.44 -2.34 10.37
CA VAL A 764 26.14 -3.44 11.31
C VAL A 764 26.94 -3.29 12.60
N HIS A 765 28.19 -2.82 12.50
CA HIS A 765 29.07 -2.56 13.64
C HIS A 765 29.10 -1.07 13.97
N LEU A 766 27.92 -0.49 14.24
CA LEU A 766 27.79 0.90 14.70
C LEU A 766 28.25 1.00 16.16
N VAL A 767 29.42 1.59 16.39
CA VAL A 767 30.02 1.72 17.74
C VAL A 767 29.71 3.08 18.39
N GLN A 768 29.38 4.09 17.58
CA GLN A 768 29.01 5.42 18.04
C GLN A 768 27.87 5.99 17.18
N TYR A 769 26.85 6.52 17.84
CA TYR A 769 25.81 7.34 17.23
C TYR A 769 25.59 8.56 18.11
N SER A 770 26.14 9.70 17.68
CA SER A 770 26.16 10.94 18.45
C SER A 770 25.11 11.90 17.92
N ARG A 771 24.09 12.21 18.72
CA ARG A 771 23.11 13.26 18.40
C ARG A 771 23.74 14.61 18.69
N MET A 772 24.06 15.37 17.64
CA MET A 772 24.74 16.66 17.80
C MET A 772 23.77 17.73 18.30
N PRO A 773 24.25 18.69 19.10
CA PRO A 773 23.40 19.72 19.69
C PRO A 773 22.93 20.78 18.68
N ARG A 774 23.66 20.98 17.57
CA ARG A 774 23.40 21.99 16.53
C ARG A 774 24.18 21.65 15.26
N GLY A 775 23.92 22.40 14.19
CA GLY A 775 24.52 22.23 12.86
C GLY A 775 23.64 21.42 11.90
N GLY A 776 23.95 21.53 10.62
CA GLY A 776 23.26 20.88 9.52
C GLY A 776 24.21 20.02 8.68
N HIS A 777 24.06 20.13 7.36
CA HIS A 777 24.71 19.26 6.39
C HIS A 777 26.21 19.51 6.23
N PHE A 778 26.66 20.77 6.31
CA PHE A 778 28.06 21.18 6.09
C PHE A 778 28.86 21.15 7.39
N ALA A 779 28.77 20.05 8.13
CA ALA A 779 29.26 19.90 9.50
C ALA A 779 30.70 20.36 9.72
N ALA A 780 31.61 20.08 8.78
CA ALA A 780 33.01 20.48 8.88
C ALA A 780 33.24 22.00 8.78
N LEU A 781 32.35 22.70 8.08
CA LEU A 781 32.41 24.16 7.92
C LEU A 781 31.59 24.90 8.99
N GLU A 782 30.41 24.35 9.34
CA GLU A 782 29.49 24.90 10.34
C GLU A 782 30.01 24.72 11.77
N GLU A 783 30.39 23.48 12.13
CA GLU A 783 30.70 23.08 13.50
C GLU A 783 31.99 22.22 13.56
N PRO A 784 33.15 22.75 13.09
CA PRO A 784 34.39 22.00 12.95
C PRO A 784 34.87 21.35 14.25
N LEU A 785 34.68 22.03 15.39
CA LEU A 785 35.07 21.50 16.71
C LEU A 785 34.18 20.35 17.16
N LEU A 786 32.86 20.42 16.94
CA LEU A 786 31.94 19.32 17.30
C LEU A 786 32.24 18.09 16.46
N LEU A 787 32.44 18.26 15.15
CA LEU A 787 32.76 17.15 14.27
C LEU A 787 34.13 16.54 14.61
N ALA A 788 35.17 17.36 14.82
CA ALA A 788 36.50 16.87 15.18
C ALA A 788 36.49 16.12 16.52
N ASP A 789 35.83 16.65 17.55
CA ASP A 789 35.70 15.99 18.85
C ASP A 789 35.01 14.62 18.71
N ASP A 790 33.94 14.55 17.92
CA ASP A 790 33.22 13.30 17.68
C ASP A 790 34.06 12.26 16.92
N ILE A 791 34.87 12.69 15.95
CA ILE A 791 35.83 11.83 15.24
C ILE A 791 36.84 11.24 16.24
N TYR A 792 37.43 12.08 17.10
CA TYR A 792 38.41 11.65 18.10
C TYR A 792 37.80 10.73 19.16
N LYS A 793 36.56 11.00 19.58
CA LYS A 793 35.81 10.15 20.50
C LYS A 793 35.56 8.78 19.89
N PHE A 794 35.13 8.74 18.62
CA PHE A 794 34.92 7.50 17.88
C PHE A 794 36.22 6.69 17.74
N SER A 795 37.31 7.33 17.32
CA SER A 795 38.60 6.64 17.16
C SER A 795 39.15 6.14 18.49
N ALA A 796 38.86 6.80 19.61
CA ALA A 796 39.23 6.32 20.94
C ALA A 796 38.43 5.09 21.40
N LEU A 797 37.20 4.90 20.91
CA LEU A 797 36.39 3.70 21.22
C LEU A 797 36.88 2.44 20.49
N ILE A 798 37.60 2.59 19.38
CA ILE A 798 38.05 1.46 18.56
C ILE A 798 39.55 1.15 18.71
N ASN A 799 40.35 2.08 19.21
CA ASN A 799 41.78 1.91 19.49
C ASN A 799 42.02 1.55 20.95
#